data_AF-A0A8T9CKI4-F1
#
_entry.id   AF-A0A8T9CKI4-F1
#
_cell.length_a   1.000
_cell.length_b   1.000
_cell.length_c   1.000
_cell.angle_alpha   90.00
_cell.angle_beta   90.00
_cell.angle_gamma   90.00
#
_symmetry.space_group_name_H-M   'P 1'
#
loop_
_entity.id
_entity.type
_entity.pdbx_description
1 polymer ?
#
loop_
_entity_poly.entity_id
_entity_poly.type
_entity_poly.pdbx_seq_one_letter_code
_entity_poly.pdbx_strand_id
1 'polypeptide(L)'
;MIPVAASVLNLKMHFTFLLPAFLLPILVACHPSPACTTSVVNGFDSVQGPVSINTSPLDPFEVPKLSAVNETAWEYWYFDSVSSDGKAGVAVVFFKDPSLSYYGLGTLRVSLDAVWPNATTFSTTLFVNESSVTTCGNDAHGVWNTTSQGIDFSFQTSNNMKHVELVLAGPEVSGTFSMTSNTPARYPGGELDPSATASLALGPLIYWNEAIPAGTVEVSMTLGGTPFSFSGVGGHDRNYAPFIWDYLAEHWYWIRIITGPYTVVYWIWTSAIDGKTYTSAFLTENGREIFATTSGTASPEGKYATMDLLYGTGVHGSFADNSTGIAVDLVDHGCGKSWHFELKHENIAFEAPATSNSRYSRFVNTASGGEVGAKAWEGVANKPSHFQHSTNLPIIPTIVTNTNTMADMDAITEHAIKLCLDEKTGEMVSKNELKKRTQKRAKKAAAAVRSTSSTSTSTPVQEPTANANAEEPTVDPDAMFKQGFLAEVYKQRPSKDVVTRFPPEPNGYLHLGHAKAIAINFGFAKYHEGKTILRFDDTNPDAEKEEYFIAIRETIRWLGFAPAEITYASDSFQRLYDLAEELVKKEKAYVCHCNETETKLQRGGEDGSTLRYRCEHANQDVETNLNKFRDMRDGKYVPQSAWLRMKQDIDNPNPQMWDIAAYRIPKNQEPHFRTGTKWRIYPTYDFAHCLCDSFEGITHSLCTTEFIMSRESYEWLNQLLVDFQPMQREYGRLNLTGTIMSKRDLRSLIENKVVRGWDDPRLYTLKAIRRRGIPPGALLSFIYELGVTTSMSFIDDKRFEQCVRQYLEKSVPRLMLVLDPVPVLIEDAEEQDLDVPFSPKDPKMGSHKIRLTKRIYIDRSDFREVDSKNYLRLAPGKTVGLLQMPDPIKAVSFTKDEATGAVTEIKAVFDKEGKRPKTYIQWVPEGSPMAEVRIHKALFKSSQPKLAAGGFMNDINPDSETIWPNAMIETGFHEIRRRAPWPEAEGEKLGEVGPESIRFQAMRVAYFALDLDSTDDKIVLNRIVPLKEGLGKSSEVIKH
;
A
#
# COMPACT_ATOMS: atom_id res chain seq x y z
N MET A 1 57.63 43.83 8.15
CA MET A 1 57.63 45.28 8.50
C MET A 1 56.34 45.60 9.25
N ILE A 2 56.26 46.76 9.90
CA ILE A 2 55.27 47.22 10.90
C ILE A 2 54.88 48.68 10.49
N PRO A 3 53.72 49.28 10.86
CA PRO A 3 52.34 48.81 11.16
C PRO A 3 51.32 49.66 10.31
N VAL A 4 50.13 50.23 10.67
CA VAL A 4 49.08 50.14 11.73
C VAL A 4 47.74 50.74 11.17
N ALA A 5 46.60 50.43 11.80
CA ALA A 5 45.30 51.17 11.77
C ALA A 5 44.49 51.23 10.44
N ALA A 6 43.14 51.29 10.37
CA ALA A 6 42.01 51.50 11.31
C ALA A 6 41.43 52.94 11.41
N SER A 7 40.10 52.99 11.64
CA SER A 7 39.27 54.13 12.11
C SER A 7 38.94 55.29 11.13
N VAL A 8 37.86 56.10 11.32
CA VAL A 8 36.45 55.85 11.74
C VAL A 8 35.60 57.16 11.59
N LEU A 9 34.26 57.06 11.51
CA LEU A 9 33.23 58.10 11.79
C LEU A 9 32.92 59.27 10.80
N ASN A 10 31.60 59.51 10.62
CA ASN A 10 30.91 60.84 10.49
C ASN A 10 31.13 61.71 9.21
N LEU A 11 30.23 62.66 8.83
CA LEU A 11 29.09 63.28 9.53
C LEU A 11 27.97 63.84 8.58
N LYS A 12 26.72 63.88 9.08
CA LYS A 12 25.58 64.79 8.74
C LYS A 12 24.93 64.83 7.34
N MET A 13 23.60 64.68 7.36
CA MET A 13 22.62 65.16 6.36
C MET A 13 22.50 66.70 6.38
N HIS A 14 21.99 67.35 5.31
CA HIS A 14 20.85 68.30 5.40
C HIS A 14 20.30 68.84 4.06
N PHE A 15 19.01 69.22 4.12
CA PHE A 15 18.20 70.11 3.26
C PHE A 15 17.95 69.86 1.75
N THR A 16 16.79 69.24 1.53
CA THR A 16 15.74 69.51 0.52
C THR A 16 15.69 70.91 -0.11
N PHE A 17 15.37 70.98 -1.41
CA PHE A 17 14.58 72.07 -2.04
C PHE A 17 13.66 71.51 -3.14
N LEU A 18 12.71 72.32 -3.66
CA LEU A 18 11.52 71.86 -4.39
C LEU A 18 11.29 72.59 -5.74
N LEU A 19 10.76 71.85 -6.73
CA LEU A 19 10.09 72.31 -7.98
C LEU A 19 10.96 73.10 -9.00
N PRO A 20 10.51 73.28 -10.27
CA PRO A 20 9.35 72.72 -10.98
C PRO A 20 9.71 71.87 -12.22
N ALA A 21 8.71 71.48 -13.01
CA ALA A 21 8.84 70.54 -14.13
C ALA A 21 9.27 71.16 -15.48
N PHE A 22 9.87 70.34 -16.35
CA PHE A 22 9.91 70.53 -17.80
C PHE A 22 9.62 69.20 -18.52
N LEU A 23 8.78 69.24 -19.55
CA LEU A 23 8.43 68.09 -20.39
C LEU A 23 9.37 68.01 -21.61
N LEU A 24 10.00 66.86 -21.81
CA LEU A 24 10.63 66.46 -23.07
C LEU A 24 10.28 64.99 -23.35
N PRO A 25 9.91 64.60 -24.59
CA PRO A 25 9.55 63.22 -24.91
C PRO A 25 10.81 62.37 -25.08
N ILE A 26 11.37 61.88 -23.97
CA ILE A 26 12.39 60.83 -24.00
C ILE A 26 11.71 59.54 -24.46
N LEU A 27 12.30 58.88 -25.47
CA LEU A 27 11.84 57.56 -25.88
C LEU A 27 11.89 56.61 -24.68
N VAL A 28 10.75 56.02 -24.33
CA VAL A 28 10.73 54.81 -23.51
C VAL A 28 11.33 53.71 -24.38
N ALA A 29 12.65 53.57 -24.32
CA ALA A 29 13.29 52.31 -24.62
C ALA A 29 12.61 51.28 -23.72
N CYS A 30 11.98 50.27 -24.33
CA CYS A 30 11.49 49.14 -23.56
C CYS A 30 12.69 48.57 -22.79
N HIS A 31 12.70 48.72 -21.47
CA HIS A 31 13.53 47.85 -20.64
C HIS A 31 13.18 46.42 -21.07
N PRO A 32 14.17 45.55 -21.34
CA PRO A 32 13.87 44.16 -21.58
C PRO A 32 13.10 43.65 -20.36
N SER A 33 11.93 43.07 -20.58
CA SER A 33 11.18 42.42 -19.51
C SER A 33 12.13 41.49 -18.76
N PRO A 34 12.15 41.51 -17.41
CA PRO A 34 13.10 40.72 -16.65
C PRO A 34 13.00 39.26 -17.12
N ALA A 35 14.13 38.68 -17.51
CA ALA A 35 14.15 37.43 -18.28
C ALA A 35 13.49 36.30 -17.48
N CYS A 36 12.23 36.00 -17.82
CA CYS A 36 11.44 35.06 -17.05
C CYS A 36 12.03 33.65 -17.18
N THR A 37 12.20 32.96 -16.05
CA THR A 37 12.75 31.61 -16.00
C THR A 37 11.64 30.65 -15.59
N THR A 38 11.30 29.72 -16.49
CA THR A 38 10.32 28.66 -16.22
C THR A 38 11.03 27.35 -15.95
N SER A 39 10.76 26.75 -14.79
CA SER A 39 11.03 25.34 -14.52
C SER A 39 9.77 24.52 -14.80
N VAL A 40 9.95 23.28 -15.27
CA VAL A 40 8.89 22.29 -15.42
C VAL A 40 9.40 20.99 -14.82
N VAL A 41 8.57 20.32 -14.03
CA VAL A 41 8.87 19.04 -13.37
C VAL A 41 7.72 18.09 -13.67
N ASN A 42 8.03 16.97 -14.30
CA ASN A 42 7.05 15.94 -14.55
C ASN A 42 6.94 14.99 -13.34
N GLY A 43 5.72 14.58 -12.98
CA GLY A 43 5.47 13.64 -11.89
C GLY A 43 6.02 12.24 -12.14
N PHE A 44 6.40 11.90 -13.37
CA PHE A 44 6.93 10.59 -13.77
C PHE A 44 8.46 10.53 -13.91
N ASP A 45 9.16 11.67 -13.80
CA ASP A 45 10.62 11.71 -13.91
C ASP A 45 11.28 11.10 -12.65
N SER A 46 12.18 10.13 -12.87
CA SER A 46 12.99 9.51 -11.82
C SER A 46 14.46 9.53 -12.21
N VAL A 47 15.36 9.80 -11.24
CA VAL A 47 16.78 10.01 -11.51
C VAL A 47 17.64 9.08 -10.65
N GLN A 48 18.54 8.34 -11.30
CA GLN A 48 19.45 7.41 -10.63
C GLN A 48 20.71 8.14 -10.13
N GLY A 49 20.81 8.35 -8.82
CA GLY A 49 22.07 8.76 -8.18
C GLY A 49 21.90 9.43 -6.80
N PRO A 50 22.98 9.55 -6.01
CA PRO A 50 23.02 10.44 -4.87
C PRO A 50 23.08 11.90 -5.34
N VAL A 51 22.15 12.74 -4.88
CA VAL A 51 22.11 14.16 -5.24
C VAL A 51 23.04 14.96 -4.31
N SER A 52 23.94 15.75 -4.89
CA SER A 52 24.69 16.75 -4.13
C SER A 52 23.76 17.87 -3.71
N ILE A 53 23.46 17.97 -2.41
CA ILE A 53 22.67 19.07 -1.84
C ILE A 53 23.53 20.34 -1.83
N ASN A 54 23.59 21.01 -2.99
CA ASN A 54 24.22 22.32 -3.13
C ASN A 54 23.15 23.41 -3.17
N THR A 55 22.23 23.37 -2.20
CA THR A 55 21.21 24.41 -1.98
C THR A 55 21.84 25.56 -1.23
N SER A 56 22.19 26.62 -1.95
CA SER A 56 22.57 27.89 -1.34
C SER A 56 21.31 28.61 -0.84
N PRO A 57 21.36 29.32 0.30
CA PRO A 57 20.36 30.34 0.63
C PRO A 57 20.21 31.37 -0.50
N LEU A 58 21.28 31.60 -1.28
CA LEU A 58 21.31 32.52 -2.43
C LEU A 58 20.61 31.97 -3.69
N ASP A 59 20.19 30.70 -3.72
CA ASP A 59 19.48 30.14 -4.87
C ASP A 59 18.05 30.67 -4.92
N PRO A 60 17.51 31.11 -6.08
CA PRO A 60 16.16 31.66 -6.17
C PRO A 60 15.12 30.69 -5.60
N PHE A 61 14.15 31.22 -4.85
CA PHE A 61 13.14 30.45 -4.12
C PHE A 61 12.47 29.38 -4.99
N GLU A 62 12.08 29.74 -6.22
CA GLU A 62 11.29 28.89 -7.12
C GLU A 62 12.05 27.90 -7.99
N VAL A 63 13.39 27.88 -7.93
CA VAL A 63 14.12 26.76 -8.53
C VAL A 63 13.87 25.53 -7.64
N PRO A 64 13.47 24.36 -8.18
CA PRO A 64 13.33 23.15 -7.38
C PRO A 64 14.62 22.88 -6.60
N LYS A 65 14.55 22.94 -5.26
CA LYS A 65 15.75 22.87 -4.40
C LYS A 65 16.44 21.51 -4.52
N LEU A 66 15.69 20.50 -4.96
CA LEU A 66 16.21 19.24 -5.47
C LEU A 66 16.10 19.21 -7.02
N SER A 67 17.21 19.45 -7.70
CA SER A 67 17.33 19.45 -9.18
C SER A 67 17.08 18.09 -9.83
N ALA A 68 17.25 17.03 -9.04
CA ALA A 68 16.88 15.66 -9.31
C ALA A 68 16.32 15.05 -8.02
N VAL A 69 15.47 14.04 -8.13
CA VAL A 69 14.92 13.32 -6.98
C VAL A 69 15.21 11.82 -7.14
N ASN A 70 15.82 11.26 -6.10
CA ASN A 70 16.02 9.83 -5.89
C ASN A 70 15.06 9.34 -4.80
N GLU A 71 14.97 8.04 -4.55
CA GLU A 71 13.96 7.41 -3.67
C GLU A 71 13.91 7.92 -2.21
N THR A 72 14.91 8.70 -1.74
CA THR A 72 14.99 9.14 -0.34
C THR A 72 14.69 10.63 -0.11
N ALA A 73 14.64 11.48 -1.15
CA ALA A 73 14.56 12.93 -0.97
C ALA A 73 13.17 13.52 -1.25
N TRP A 74 12.72 14.49 -0.44
CA TRP A 74 11.42 15.18 -0.60
C TRP A 74 11.52 16.69 -0.41
N GLU A 75 10.50 17.39 -0.89
CA GLU A 75 10.27 18.83 -0.75
C GLU A 75 8.76 19.08 -0.52
N TYR A 76 8.41 19.95 0.44
CA TYR A 76 7.02 20.38 0.65
C TYR A 76 6.93 21.91 0.81
N TRP A 77 5.81 22.49 0.36
CA TRP A 77 5.44 23.88 0.60
C TRP A 77 4.05 23.89 1.21
N TYR A 78 3.97 24.43 2.42
CA TYR A 78 2.82 24.37 3.31
C TYR A 78 2.24 25.76 3.55
N PHE A 79 0.93 25.92 3.39
CA PHE A 79 0.19 27.15 3.68
C PHE A 79 -0.87 26.85 4.74
N ASP A 80 -0.95 27.69 5.77
CA ASP A 80 -1.82 27.49 6.93
C ASP A 80 -2.61 28.75 7.28
N SER A 81 -3.87 28.61 7.65
CA SER A 81 -4.61 29.70 8.30
C SER A 81 -5.71 29.22 9.25
N VAL A 82 -6.05 30.08 10.20
CA VAL A 82 -7.09 29.93 11.21
C VAL A 82 -7.89 31.25 11.30
N SER A 83 -9.20 31.17 11.53
CA SER A 83 -10.06 32.36 11.66
C SER A 83 -9.71 33.18 12.90
N SER A 84 -10.07 34.47 12.89
CA SER A 84 -9.79 35.38 14.01
C SER A 84 -10.45 35.00 15.35
N ASP A 85 -11.42 34.08 15.35
CA ASP A 85 -12.05 33.50 16.54
C ASP A 85 -11.58 32.07 16.86
N GLY A 86 -10.61 31.55 16.09
CA GLY A 86 -10.04 30.21 16.18
C GLY A 86 -10.80 29.11 15.45
N LYS A 87 -12.09 29.31 15.13
CA LYS A 87 -13.05 28.22 14.89
C LYS A 87 -13.07 27.62 13.49
N ALA A 88 -12.54 28.30 12.49
CA ALA A 88 -12.33 27.75 11.16
C ALA A 88 -10.84 27.69 10.85
N GLY A 89 -10.43 26.79 9.97
CA GLY A 89 -9.04 26.73 9.51
C GLY A 89 -8.89 25.93 8.23
N VAL A 90 -7.81 26.20 7.50
CA VAL A 90 -7.45 25.46 6.27
C VAL A 90 -5.94 25.28 6.18
N ALA A 91 -5.53 24.13 5.65
CA ALA A 91 -4.17 23.90 5.18
C ALA A 91 -4.21 23.52 3.70
N VAL A 92 -3.28 24.07 2.92
CA VAL A 92 -3.02 23.69 1.53
C VAL A 92 -1.55 23.34 1.41
N VAL A 93 -1.24 22.17 0.84
CA VAL A 93 0.12 21.61 0.88
C VAL A 93 0.51 21.05 -0.48
N PHE A 94 1.58 21.58 -1.05
CA PHE A 94 2.18 21.11 -2.30
C PHE A 94 3.37 20.21 -1.95
N PHE A 95 3.38 18.98 -2.45
CA PHE A 95 4.41 17.99 -2.15
C PHE A 95 5.11 17.49 -3.42
N LYS A 96 6.43 17.29 -3.31
CA LYS A 96 7.27 16.52 -4.21
C LYS A 96 7.92 15.40 -3.40
N ASP A 97 7.37 14.19 -3.49
CA ASP A 97 7.79 13.02 -2.69
C ASP A 97 7.79 11.74 -3.56
N PRO A 98 8.95 11.10 -3.77
CA PRO A 98 9.06 9.87 -4.57
C PRO A 98 8.66 8.62 -3.79
N SER A 99 8.78 8.62 -2.46
CA SER A 99 8.54 7.45 -1.62
C SER A 99 7.05 7.10 -1.55
N LEU A 100 6.20 8.10 -1.76
CA LEU A 100 4.75 7.99 -1.75
C LEU A 100 4.14 7.73 -3.14
N SER A 101 4.98 7.48 -4.16
CA SER A 101 4.56 7.06 -5.52
C SER A 101 3.81 5.72 -5.55
N TYR A 102 3.81 4.95 -4.45
CA TYR A 102 2.95 3.77 -4.29
C TYR A 102 1.45 4.12 -4.23
N TYR A 103 1.09 5.34 -3.82
CA TYR A 103 -0.32 5.75 -3.61
C TYR A 103 -0.99 6.34 -4.86
N GLY A 104 -0.22 6.66 -5.91
CA GLY A 104 -0.75 7.23 -7.14
C GLY A 104 0.29 7.38 -8.24
N LEU A 105 -0.18 7.59 -9.47
CA LEU A 105 0.68 7.81 -10.64
C LEU A 105 1.30 9.22 -10.61
N GLY A 106 2.34 9.40 -9.79
CA GLY A 106 3.20 10.60 -9.81
C GLY A 106 3.90 10.89 -8.47
N THR A 107 5.05 11.57 -8.54
CA THR A 107 5.81 12.09 -7.38
C THR A 107 5.30 13.46 -6.89
N LEU A 108 4.34 14.06 -7.58
CA LEU A 108 3.74 15.37 -7.28
C LEU A 108 2.30 15.21 -6.80
N ARG A 109 1.91 15.94 -5.75
CA ARG A 109 0.52 16.00 -5.26
C ARG A 109 0.22 17.32 -4.55
N VAL A 110 -1.07 17.66 -4.46
CA VAL A 110 -1.59 18.71 -3.58
C VAL A 110 -2.57 18.11 -2.58
N SER A 111 -2.40 18.41 -1.30
CA SER A 111 -3.36 18.10 -0.23
C SER A 111 -4.09 19.37 0.22
N LEU A 112 -5.38 19.24 0.51
CA LEU A 112 -6.18 20.33 1.09
C LEU A 112 -7.09 19.78 2.19
N ASP A 113 -7.07 20.46 3.33
CA ASP A 113 -7.84 20.11 4.52
C ASP A 113 -8.47 21.36 5.13
N ALA A 114 -9.75 21.28 5.51
CA ALA A 114 -10.48 22.41 6.09
C ALA A 114 -11.40 21.99 7.23
N VAL A 115 -11.63 22.90 8.18
CA VAL A 115 -12.58 22.77 9.30
C VAL A 115 -13.45 24.02 9.40
N TRP A 116 -14.77 23.83 9.52
CA TRP A 116 -15.77 24.89 9.70
C TRP A 116 -16.05 25.13 11.21
N PRO A 117 -16.58 26.31 11.61
CA PRO A 117 -16.91 26.63 13.00
C PRO A 117 -17.94 25.72 13.69
N ASN A 118 -18.63 24.86 12.94
CA ASN A 118 -19.58 23.86 13.43
C ASN A 118 -18.95 22.45 13.55
N ALA A 119 -17.62 22.35 13.59
CA ALA A 119 -16.85 21.11 13.63
C ALA A 119 -17.02 20.17 12.40
N THR A 120 -17.59 20.67 11.29
CA THR A 120 -17.56 19.95 10.01
C THR A 120 -16.15 19.97 9.44
N THR A 121 -15.70 18.85 8.86
CA THR A 121 -14.36 18.74 8.24
C THR A 121 -14.45 18.33 6.77
N PHE A 122 -13.40 18.68 6.02
CA PHE A 122 -13.15 18.27 4.64
C PHE A 122 -11.67 17.94 4.48
N SER A 123 -11.35 16.88 3.75
CA SER A 123 -9.97 16.51 3.38
C SER A 123 -9.95 15.92 1.98
N THR A 124 -8.90 16.23 1.22
CA THR A 124 -8.61 15.61 -0.08
C THR A 124 -7.12 15.62 -0.38
N THR A 125 -6.66 14.73 -1.26
CA THR A 125 -5.29 14.69 -1.78
C THR A 125 -5.31 14.25 -3.23
N LEU A 126 -4.62 15.02 -4.08
CA LEU A 126 -4.83 15.07 -5.52
C LEU A 126 -3.47 14.93 -6.21
N PHE A 127 -3.29 13.86 -6.97
CA PHE A 127 -2.03 13.57 -7.68
C PHE A 127 -1.91 14.44 -8.94
N VAL A 128 -0.72 14.98 -9.15
CA VAL A 128 -0.39 15.97 -10.20
C VAL A 128 0.58 15.34 -11.19
N ASN A 129 0.29 15.49 -12.48
CA ASN A 129 1.14 14.93 -13.55
C ASN A 129 2.32 15.84 -13.90
N GLU A 130 2.15 17.16 -13.74
CA GLU A 130 3.14 18.16 -14.11
C GLU A 130 3.00 19.39 -13.21
N SER A 131 4.14 19.91 -12.74
CA SER A 131 4.26 21.21 -12.12
C SER A 131 5.11 22.11 -13.01
N SER A 132 4.66 23.34 -13.24
CA SER A 132 5.43 24.39 -13.89
C SER A 132 5.51 25.61 -12.98
N VAL A 133 6.68 26.24 -12.88
CA VAL A 133 6.86 27.45 -12.06
C VAL A 133 7.70 28.46 -12.83
N THR A 134 7.16 29.66 -13.01
CA THR A 134 7.78 30.77 -13.76
C THR A 134 8.07 31.94 -12.84
N THR A 135 9.32 32.36 -12.76
CA THR A 135 9.73 33.64 -12.14
C THR A 135 9.80 34.72 -13.20
N CYS A 136 9.36 35.94 -12.87
CA CYS A 136 9.42 37.12 -13.74
C CYS A 136 9.80 38.36 -12.91
N GLY A 137 11.10 38.60 -12.74
CA GLY A 137 11.59 39.75 -11.99
C GLY A 137 11.37 39.61 -10.48
N ASN A 138 10.38 40.33 -9.94
CA ASN A 138 10.05 40.36 -8.51
C ASN A 138 8.87 39.44 -8.13
N ASP A 139 8.24 38.78 -9.10
CA ASP A 139 7.05 37.96 -8.89
C ASP A 139 7.27 36.54 -9.44
N ALA A 140 6.58 35.58 -8.85
CA ALA A 140 6.58 34.17 -9.21
C ALA A 140 5.15 33.66 -9.39
N HIS A 141 4.95 32.77 -10.36
CA HIS A 141 3.68 32.12 -10.64
C HIS A 141 3.90 30.66 -11.05
N GLY A 142 3.19 29.72 -10.41
CA GLY A 142 3.25 28.31 -10.75
C GLY A 142 1.89 27.66 -10.92
N VAL A 143 1.85 26.58 -11.69
CA VAL A 143 0.65 25.78 -12.01
C VAL A 143 0.97 24.29 -11.83
N TRP A 144 0.09 23.58 -11.12
CA TRP A 144 0.14 22.15 -10.86
C TRP A 144 -1.13 21.52 -11.46
N ASN A 145 -0.98 20.72 -12.52
CA ASN A 145 -2.09 20.24 -13.35
C ASN A 145 -2.50 18.79 -13.04
N THR A 146 -3.79 18.57 -12.76
CA THR A 146 -4.36 17.22 -12.55
C THR A 146 -5.09 16.72 -13.82
N THR A 147 -4.33 16.31 -14.83
CA THR A 147 -4.87 15.99 -16.18
C THR A 147 -5.93 14.86 -16.19
N SER A 148 -6.02 14.07 -15.12
CA SER A 148 -7.00 13.00 -14.91
C SER A 148 -8.29 13.44 -14.21
N GLN A 149 -8.31 14.61 -13.56
CA GLN A 149 -9.46 15.11 -12.77
C GLN A 149 -9.95 16.51 -13.20
N GLY A 150 -9.14 17.28 -13.93
CA GLY A 150 -9.52 18.62 -14.40
C GLY A 150 -9.57 19.66 -13.29
N ILE A 151 -8.64 19.55 -12.33
CA ILE A 151 -8.37 20.56 -11.30
C ILE A 151 -7.02 21.19 -11.59
N ASP A 152 -7.00 22.51 -11.80
CA ASP A 152 -5.78 23.30 -11.85
C ASP A 152 -5.57 23.98 -10.49
N PHE A 153 -4.37 23.84 -9.95
CA PHE A 153 -3.89 24.61 -8.80
C PHE A 153 -2.86 25.61 -9.31
N SER A 154 -3.13 26.90 -9.19
CA SER A 154 -2.15 27.94 -9.49
C SER A 154 -1.85 28.77 -8.25
N PHE A 155 -0.59 29.17 -8.10
CA PHE A 155 -0.17 30.12 -7.07
C PHE A 155 0.53 31.31 -7.72
N GLN A 156 0.39 32.48 -7.10
CA GLN A 156 1.22 33.65 -7.35
C GLN A 156 1.82 34.12 -6.02
N THR A 157 3.10 34.48 -6.01
CA THR A 157 3.76 35.06 -4.84
C THR A 157 4.79 36.11 -5.25
N SER A 158 5.04 37.07 -4.36
CA SER A 158 6.13 38.04 -4.51
C SER A 158 7.45 37.45 -4.02
N ASN A 159 8.60 37.80 -4.62
CA ASN A 159 9.92 37.26 -4.25
C ASN A 159 10.36 37.51 -2.78
N ASN A 160 9.66 38.38 -2.05
CA ASN A 160 9.85 38.60 -0.61
C ASN A 160 8.89 37.77 0.26
N MET A 161 8.14 36.87 -0.38
CA MET A 161 7.08 35.98 0.10
C MET A 161 5.88 36.64 0.80
N LYS A 162 5.90 37.96 1.00
CA LYS A 162 4.90 38.69 1.79
C LYS A 162 3.48 38.58 1.24
N HIS A 163 3.32 38.41 -0.07
CA HIS A 163 2.03 38.23 -0.71
C HIS A 163 1.97 36.84 -1.35
N VAL A 164 0.87 36.14 -1.09
CA VAL A 164 0.56 34.83 -1.68
C VAL A 164 -0.90 34.85 -2.10
N GLU A 165 -1.18 34.42 -3.33
CA GLU A 165 -2.52 34.10 -3.79
C GLU A 165 -2.53 32.69 -4.37
N LEU A 166 -3.29 31.79 -3.76
CA LEU A 166 -3.58 30.46 -4.30
C LEU A 166 -4.95 30.50 -4.95
N VAL A 167 -5.05 29.99 -6.17
CA VAL A 167 -6.32 29.84 -6.91
C VAL A 167 -6.51 28.36 -7.23
N LEU A 168 -7.68 27.85 -6.88
CA LEU A 168 -8.09 26.47 -7.04
C LEU A 168 -9.24 26.42 -8.05
N ALA A 169 -9.10 25.64 -9.12
CA ALA A 169 -10.07 25.58 -10.21
C ALA A 169 -10.45 24.14 -10.55
N GLY A 170 -11.43 23.58 -9.83
CA GLY A 170 -11.95 22.22 -10.03
C GLY A 170 -13.47 22.09 -9.82
N PRO A 171 -14.06 20.90 -10.09
CA PRO A 171 -15.50 20.69 -10.00
C PRO A 171 -16.01 20.45 -8.56
N GLU A 172 -15.14 20.03 -7.64
CA GLU A 172 -15.47 19.71 -6.24
C GLU A 172 -14.65 20.54 -5.23
N VAL A 173 -13.60 21.23 -5.70
CA VAL A 173 -12.76 22.17 -4.95
C VAL A 173 -12.50 23.37 -5.85
N SER A 174 -12.90 24.57 -5.42
CA SER A 174 -12.67 25.81 -6.19
C SER A 174 -12.66 27.06 -5.31
N GLY A 175 -11.83 28.06 -5.63
CA GLY A 175 -11.82 29.36 -4.95
C GLY A 175 -10.41 29.90 -4.72
N THR A 176 -10.26 30.80 -3.73
CA THR A 176 -8.99 31.45 -3.42
C THR A 176 -8.58 31.36 -1.95
N PHE A 177 -7.26 31.42 -1.74
CA PHE A 177 -6.59 31.73 -0.47
C PHE A 177 -5.66 32.91 -0.74
N SER A 178 -5.88 34.04 -0.09
CA SER A 178 -5.09 35.26 -0.29
C SER A 178 -4.46 35.67 1.03
N MET A 179 -3.13 35.70 1.10
CA MET A 179 -2.38 36.07 2.31
C MET A 179 -1.53 37.32 2.06
N THR A 180 -1.43 38.17 3.07
CA THR A 180 -0.51 39.33 3.10
C THR A 180 0.12 39.47 4.48
N SER A 181 1.45 39.47 4.52
CA SER A 181 2.24 39.66 5.73
C SER A 181 2.97 40.99 5.74
N ASN A 182 2.93 41.67 6.89
CA ASN A 182 3.77 42.85 7.13
C ASN A 182 5.21 42.44 7.51
N THR A 183 5.41 41.25 8.08
CA THR A 183 6.74 40.71 8.39
C THR A 183 7.44 40.16 7.15
N PRO A 184 8.77 40.28 7.04
CA PRO A 184 9.55 39.46 6.11
C PRO A 184 9.51 37.98 6.52
N ALA A 185 9.69 37.08 5.55
CA ALA A 185 10.01 35.68 5.81
C ALA A 185 11.40 35.55 6.47
N ARG A 186 11.64 34.44 7.18
CA ARG A 186 12.87 34.22 7.98
C ARG A 186 13.37 32.79 7.93
N TYR A 187 14.67 32.66 8.18
CA TYR A 187 15.40 31.40 8.33
C TYR A 187 15.26 30.80 9.75
N PRO A 188 15.60 29.50 9.96
CA PRO A 188 15.69 28.86 11.28
C PRO A 188 16.31 29.70 12.39
N GLY A 189 17.41 30.42 12.09
CA GLY A 189 18.13 31.27 13.05
C GLY A 189 17.49 32.64 13.33
N GLY A 190 16.31 32.94 12.77
CA GLY A 190 15.70 34.26 12.77
C GLY A 190 16.23 35.19 11.66
N GLU A 191 17.34 34.85 11.00
CA GLU A 191 17.98 35.65 9.96
C GLU A 191 17.01 36.08 8.84
N LEU A 192 17.24 37.29 8.32
CA LEU A 192 16.39 37.97 7.32
C LEU A 192 16.87 37.79 5.88
N ASP A 193 18.19 37.84 5.68
CA ASP A 193 18.81 37.85 4.36
C ASP A 193 19.45 36.49 4.08
N PRO A 194 19.25 35.90 2.89
CA PRO A 194 20.04 34.74 2.47
C PRO A 194 21.53 35.10 2.42
N SER A 195 22.33 34.47 3.27
CA SER A 195 23.78 34.64 3.31
C SER A 195 24.47 33.30 3.07
N ALA A 196 25.71 33.30 2.56
CA ALA A 196 26.51 32.07 2.43
C ALA A 196 26.89 31.42 3.78
N THR A 197 26.50 32.05 4.90
CA THR A 197 26.67 31.61 6.29
C THR A 197 25.36 31.25 6.98
N ALA A 198 24.20 31.47 6.35
CA ALA A 198 22.89 31.24 6.97
C ALA A 198 22.63 29.74 7.15
N SER A 199 22.32 29.32 8.39
CA SER A 199 22.04 27.92 8.69
C SER A 199 20.63 27.51 8.24
N LEU A 200 20.55 26.87 7.07
CA LEU A 200 19.35 26.18 6.58
C LEU A 200 18.96 24.97 7.44
N ALA A 201 19.90 24.39 8.18
CA ALA A 201 19.70 23.16 8.93
C ALA A 201 18.86 23.39 10.19
N LEU A 202 17.73 22.68 10.29
CA LEU A 202 16.87 22.62 11.47
C LEU A 202 17.37 21.67 12.57
N GLY A 203 18.34 20.84 12.20
CA GLY A 203 18.86 19.69 12.92
C GLY A 203 19.74 18.90 11.95
N PRO A 204 20.19 17.69 12.29
CA PRO A 204 21.13 16.95 11.45
C PRO A 204 20.56 16.49 10.08
N LEU A 205 19.24 16.55 9.86
CA LEU A 205 18.58 15.85 8.73
C LEU A 205 17.51 16.65 7.95
N ILE A 206 17.09 17.84 8.39
CA ILE A 206 16.07 18.68 7.69
C ILE A 206 16.66 20.06 7.36
N TYR A 207 16.33 20.55 6.17
CA TYR A 207 16.56 21.93 5.75
C TYR A 207 15.23 22.68 5.65
N TRP A 208 15.15 23.87 6.27
CA TRP A 208 13.98 24.72 6.29
C TRP A 208 14.30 26.08 5.67
N ASN A 209 13.37 26.58 4.88
CA ASN A 209 13.42 27.92 4.33
C ASN A 209 12.13 28.70 4.62
N GLU A 210 12.31 30.01 4.83
CA GLU A 210 11.26 31.04 4.76
C GLU A 210 9.95 30.72 5.51
N ALA A 211 10.01 30.77 6.84
CA ALA A 211 8.81 30.91 7.65
C ALA A 211 8.32 32.37 7.61
N ILE A 212 7.10 32.62 7.17
CA ILE A 212 6.39 33.86 7.51
C ILE A 212 5.73 33.67 8.88
N PRO A 213 6.05 34.49 9.91
CA PRO A 213 5.53 34.28 11.26
C PRO A 213 4.03 34.62 11.35
N ALA A 214 3.60 35.75 10.79
CA ALA A 214 2.19 36.19 10.78
C ALA A 214 1.80 36.85 9.44
N GLY A 215 0.89 36.23 8.71
CA GLY A 215 0.13 36.83 7.61
C GLY A 215 -1.33 37.02 7.99
N THR A 216 -1.95 38.10 7.53
CA THR A 216 -3.41 38.21 7.46
C THR A 216 -3.89 37.40 6.26
N VAL A 217 -4.94 36.59 6.42
CA VAL A 217 -5.45 35.68 5.39
C VAL A 217 -6.93 35.89 5.15
N GLU A 218 -7.30 35.96 3.87
CA GLU A 218 -8.68 35.86 3.38
C GLU A 218 -8.85 34.54 2.64
N VAL A 219 -9.84 33.73 3.05
CA VAL A 219 -10.18 32.45 2.42
C VAL A 219 -11.57 32.56 1.80
N SER A 220 -11.71 32.15 0.54
CA SER A 220 -12.98 32.17 -0.20
C SER A 220 -13.09 30.98 -1.14
N MET A 221 -13.54 29.84 -0.61
CA MET A 221 -13.57 28.54 -1.29
C MET A 221 -14.96 27.91 -1.33
N THR A 222 -15.09 26.88 -2.17
CA THR A 222 -16.16 25.90 -2.16
C THR A 222 -15.52 24.52 -2.15
N LEU A 223 -15.81 23.73 -1.13
CA LEU A 223 -15.17 22.45 -0.82
C LEU A 223 -16.24 21.36 -0.70
N GLY A 224 -16.19 20.33 -1.55
CA GLY A 224 -17.22 19.29 -1.64
C GLY A 224 -18.60 19.83 -2.06
N GLY A 225 -18.63 21.01 -2.69
CA GLY A 225 -19.86 21.74 -3.00
C GLY A 225 -20.40 22.65 -1.88
N THR A 226 -19.76 22.67 -0.70
CA THR A 226 -20.12 23.52 0.44
C THR A 226 -19.27 24.80 0.46
N PRO A 227 -19.86 26.00 0.60
CA PRO A 227 -19.11 27.24 0.76
C PRO A 227 -18.25 27.24 2.03
N PHE A 228 -17.02 27.75 1.91
CA PHE A 228 -16.05 27.83 2.99
C PHE A 228 -15.27 29.14 2.88
N SER A 229 -15.50 30.08 3.78
CA SER A 229 -14.88 31.40 3.73
C SER A 229 -14.69 32.00 5.11
N PHE A 230 -13.50 32.55 5.38
CA PHE A 230 -13.20 33.28 6.60
C PHE A 230 -12.04 34.26 6.41
N SER A 231 -12.03 35.32 7.23
CA SER A 231 -10.88 36.21 7.43
C SER A 231 -10.15 35.79 8.70
N GLY A 232 -8.82 35.83 8.71
CA GLY A 232 -8.03 35.28 9.81
C GLY A 232 -6.54 35.56 9.75
N VAL A 233 -5.78 34.71 10.42
CA VAL A 233 -4.31 34.76 10.51
C VAL A 233 -3.71 33.43 10.08
N GLY A 234 -2.48 33.46 9.59
CA GLY A 234 -1.82 32.29 9.05
C GLY A 234 -0.35 32.50 8.71
N GLY A 235 0.20 31.58 7.94
CA GLY A 235 1.56 31.66 7.42
C GLY A 235 1.80 30.64 6.31
N HIS A 236 3.08 30.52 5.94
CA HIS A 236 3.57 29.44 5.09
C HIS A 236 5.01 29.08 5.46
N ASP A 237 5.47 27.93 5.00
CA ASP A 237 6.87 27.53 4.97
C ASP A 237 7.21 26.55 3.84
N ARG A 238 8.50 26.40 3.52
CA ARG A 238 9.00 25.43 2.55
C ARG A 238 10.18 24.66 3.15
N ASN A 239 10.06 23.33 3.23
CA ASN A 239 11.09 22.44 3.79
C ASN A 239 11.47 21.34 2.80
N TYR A 240 12.68 20.82 2.94
CA TYR A 240 13.21 19.73 2.13
C TYR A 240 14.25 18.91 2.91
N ALA A 241 14.37 17.62 2.58
CA ALA A 241 15.36 16.73 3.18
C ALA A 241 15.78 15.62 2.20
N PRO A 242 17.00 15.06 2.35
CA PRO A 242 17.47 13.92 1.57
C PRO A 242 17.07 12.56 2.17
N PHE A 243 16.26 12.56 3.24
CA PHE A 243 15.78 11.38 3.97
C PHE A 243 14.25 11.31 3.91
N ILE A 244 13.71 10.10 3.82
CA ILE A 244 12.29 9.80 3.56
C ILE A 244 11.35 10.55 4.54
N TRP A 245 10.25 11.13 4.04
CA TRP A 245 9.31 11.92 4.85
C TRP A 245 8.82 11.18 6.09
N ASP A 246 8.42 9.90 5.94
CA ASP A 246 7.83 9.11 7.02
C ASP A 246 8.74 8.98 8.25
N TYR A 247 10.07 8.89 8.06
CA TYR A 247 11.04 8.84 9.16
C TYR A 247 11.10 10.15 9.96
N LEU A 248 10.85 11.27 9.29
CA LEU A 248 10.96 12.61 9.84
C LEU A 248 9.64 13.07 10.48
N ALA A 249 8.50 12.67 9.91
CA ALA A 249 7.15 13.00 10.40
C ALA A 249 6.79 12.40 11.77
N GLU A 250 7.57 11.42 12.24
CA GLU A 250 7.48 10.86 13.61
C GLU A 250 8.32 11.63 14.64
N HIS A 251 9.30 12.44 14.20
CA HIS A 251 10.33 13.04 15.06
C HIS A 251 10.41 14.57 15.01
N TRP A 252 9.77 15.20 14.02
CA TRP A 252 9.77 16.65 13.82
C TRP A 252 8.36 17.24 13.95
N TYR A 253 8.28 18.38 14.65
CA TYR A 253 7.03 19.05 15.04
C TYR A 253 7.21 20.55 15.02
N TRP A 254 6.16 21.32 14.66
CA TRP A 254 6.12 22.77 14.87
C TRP A 254 4.69 23.30 15.14
N ILE A 255 4.57 24.47 15.77
CA ILE A 255 3.29 25.18 16.04
C ILE A 255 3.49 26.70 15.90
N ARG A 256 2.44 27.41 15.44
CA ARG A 256 2.35 28.88 15.35
C ARG A 256 1.33 29.41 16.36
N ILE A 257 1.75 30.30 17.27
CA ILE A 257 0.89 30.93 18.30
C ILE A 257 0.85 32.44 18.07
N ILE A 258 -0.34 33.05 18.08
CA ILE A 258 -0.57 34.49 17.86
C ILE A 258 -1.45 35.04 18.99
N THR A 259 -0.87 35.83 19.89
CA THR A 259 -1.52 36.34 21.11
C THR A 259 -1.22 37.83 21.31
N GLY A 260 -2.21 38.69 21.10
CA GLY A 260 -2.04 40.15 21.18
C GLY A 260 -0.98 40.66 20.20
N PRO A 261 0.08 41.36 20.66
CA PRO A 261 1.18 41.81 19.80
C PRO A 261 2.18 40.69 19.47
N TYR A 262 2.10 39.54 20.13
CA TYR A 262 3.11 38.48 20.05
C TYR A 262 2.78 37.46 18.96
N THR A 263 3.83 36.97 18.30
CA THR A 263 3.74 35.78 17.43
C THR A 263 4.95 34.89 17.66
N VAL A 264 4.68 33.65 18.08
CA VAL A 264 5.66 32.58 18.33
C VAL A 264 5.56 31.54 17.23
N VAL A 265 6.71 31.05 16.77
CA VAL A 265 6.85 29.77 16.07
C VAL A 265 7.86 28.94 16.84
N TYR A 266 7.52 27.71 17.23
CA TYR A 266 8.46 26.79 17.87
C TYR A 266 8.46 25.44 17.16
N TRP A 267 9.59 24.72 17.25
CA TRP A 267 9.75 23.41 16.63
C TRP A 267 10.71 22.50 17.40
N ILE A 268 10.34 21.21 17.47
CA ILE A 268 11.00 20.20 18.29
C ILE A 268 11.71 19.16 17.40
N TRP A 269 12.93 18.81 17.82
CA TRP A 269 13.57 17.52 17.61
C TRP A 269 13.80 16.92 19.00
N THR A 270 13.51 15.63 19.19
CA THR A 270 13.38 15.04 20.53
C THR A 270 14.71 14.90 21.29
N SER A 271 15.05 15.90 22.12
CA SER A 271 15.96 15.75 23.26
C SER A 271 15.41 16.42 24.52
N ALA A 272 15.73 15.87 25.69
CA ALA A 272 15.19 16.31 26.98
C ALA A 272 16.25 16.25 28.08
N ILE A 273 16.16 17.16 29.04
CA ILE A 273 16.92 17.16 30.31
C ILE A 273 15.90 17.30 31.44
N ASP A 274 16.07 16.49 32.50
CA ASP A 274 15.25 16.49 33.72
C ASP A 274 13.72 16.43 33.48
N GLY A 275 13.31 15.82 32.36
CA GLY A 275 11.91 15.68 31.94
C GLY A 275 11.33 16.85 31.13
N LYS A 276 12.05 17.98 31.00
CA LYS A 276 11.67 19.10 30.11
C LYS A 276 12.18 18.86 28.69
N THR A 277 11.32 19.08 27.70
CA THR A 277 11.71 19.06 26.28
C THR A 277 12.31 20.41 25.91
N TYR A 278 13.55 20.42 25.43
CA TYR A 278 14.17 21.65 24.92
C TYR A 278 13.82 21.81 23.44
N THR A 279 13.36 23.00 23.08
CA THR A 279 12.86 23.31 21.74
C THR A 279 13.66 24.46 21.13
N SER A 280 13.72 24.50 19.81
CA SER A 280 14.08 25.74 19.11
C SER A 280 12.83 26.58 18.89
N ALA A 281 12.97 27.90 18.91
CA ALA A 281 11.83 28.82 18.87
C ALA A 281 12.21 30.23 18.41
N PHE A 282 11.21 30.93 17.88
CA PHE A 282 11.28 32.28 17.35
C PHE A 282 10.06 33.08 17.81
N LEU A 283 10.25 34.29 18.34
CA LEU A 283 9.19 35.17 18.84
C LEU A 283 9.38 36.61 18.32
N THR A 284 8.28 37.18 17.82
CA THR A 284 8.16 38.60 17.47
C THR A 284 7.15 39.33 18.36
N GLU A 285 7.36 40.63 18.54
CA GLU A 285 6.41 41.59 19.07
C GLU A 285 6.14 42.65 17.98
N ASN A 286 4.88 42.79 17.56
CA ASN A 286 4.47 43.65 16.43
C ASN A 286 5.28 43.37 15.14
N GLY A 287 5.66 42.11 14.91
CA GLY A 287 6.48 41.67 13.77
C GLY A 287 7.98 41.97 13.89
N ARG A 288 8.42 42.68 14.92
CA ARG A 288 9.84 42.83 15.26
C ARG A 288 10.28 41.63 16.09
N GLU A 289 11.37 40.99 15.70
CA GLU A 289 12.01 39.94 16.50
C GLU A 289 12.47 40.47 17.86
N ILE A 290 12.17 39.72 18.91
CA ILE A 290 12.63 39.97 20.28
C ILE A 290 13.31 38.75 20.92
N PHE A 291 13.06 37.54 20.41
CA PHE A 291 13.71 36.31 20.86
C PHE A 291 13.83 35.31 19.70
N ALA A 292 14.97 34.63 19.63
CA ALA A 292 15.22 33.50 18.75
C ALA A 292 16.24 32.56 19.42
N THR A 293 16.09 31.24 19.24
CA THR A 293 17.08 30.24 19.64
C THR A 293 17.09 29.04 18.69
N THR A 294 18.30 28.58 18.35
CA THR A 294 18.57 27.43 17.48
C THR A 294 19.43 26.42 18.22
N SER A 295 18.77 25.48 18.88
CA SER A 295 19.41 24.32 19.51
C SER A 295 18.46 23.12 19.49
N GLY A 296 18.88 22.04 18.83
CA GLY A 296 18.28 20.71 18.99
C GLY A 296 18.85 19.94 20.20
N THR A 297 19.90 20.50 20.82
CA THR A 297 20.54 19.97 22.04
C THR A 297 20.02 20.70 23.27
N ALA A 298 19.51 19.95 24.23
CA ALA A 298 19.07 20.50 25.51
C ALA A 298 20.22 21.19 26.27
N SER A 299 19.99 22.43 26.73
CA SER A 299 20.93 23.21 27.54
C SER A 299 20.19 24.31 28.32
N PRO A 300 20.43 24.45 29.64
CA PRO A 300 19.90 25.56 30.45
C PRO A 300 20.74 26.85 30.33
N GLU A 301 21.84 26.86 29.57
CA GLU A 301 22.73 28.02 29.46
C GLU A 301 22.34 28.97 28.30
N GLY A 302 22.33 30.28 28.57
CA GLY A 302 22.14 31.31 27.53
C GLY A 302 20.68 31.62 27.21
N LYS A 303 20.27 31.41 25.95
CA LYS A 303 18.87 31.57 25.48
C LYS A 303 18.29 30.23 25.10
N TYR A 304 17.26 29.78 25.81
CA TYR A 304 16.60 28.51 25.53
C TYR A 304 15.08 28.66 25.49
N ALA A 305 14.43 27.68 24.89
CA ALA A 305 13.00 27.48 24.98
C ALA A 305 12.71 26.07 25.48
N THR A 306 11.69 25.90 26.32
CA THR A 306 11.21 24.58 26.75
C THR A 306 9.73 24.42 26.43
N MET A 307 9.34 23.19 26.10
CA MET A 307 7.97 22.78 25.86
C MET A 307 7.57 21.71 26.88
N ASP A 308 6.43 21.92 27.52
CA ASP A 308 5.84 21.05 28.54
C ASP A 308 4.35 20.78 28.26
N LEU A 309 3.81 19.71 28.82
CA LEU A 309 2.38 19.37 28.72
C LEU A 309 1.61 19.97 29.91
N LEU A 310 0.49 20.64 29.64
CA LEU A 310 -0.36 21.28 30.67
C LEU A 310 -1.06 20.26 31.59
N TYR A 311 -1.15 19.00 31.17
CA TYR A 311 -1.79 17.91 31.93
C TYR A 311 -1.00 16.61 31.72
N GLY A 312 -0.74 15.86 32.79
CA GLY A 312 0.13 14.66 32.77
C GLY A 312 -0.58 13.36 32.35
N THR A 313 0.13 12.23 32.18
CA THR A 313 1.55 11.96 32.53
C THR A 313 2.27 11.11 31.47
N GLY A 314 3.38 11.60 30.92
CA GLY A 314 4.29 10.80 30.09
C GLY A 314 5.14 11.64 29.13
N VAL A 315 6.45 11.42 29.09
CA VAL A 315 7.40 12.20 28.25
C VAL A 315 7.27 11.86 26.75
N HIS A 316 6.50 10.82 26.40
CA HIS A 316 6.11 10.49 25.03
C HIS A 316 4.59 10.55 24.85
N GLY A 317 3.97 11.62 25.35
CA GLY A 317 2.57 11.95 25.06
C GLY A 317 2.37 12.27 23.57
N SER A 318 1.98 11.26 22.79
CA SER A 318 1.50 11.48 21.42
C SER A 318 0.37 12.53 21.42
N PHE A 319 0.46 13.52 20.53
CA PHE A 319 -0.48 14.65 20.44
C PHE A 319 -1.88 14.28 19.91
N ALA A 320 -2.29 13.02 20.09
CA ALA A 320 -3.58 12.45 19.74
C ALA A 320 -4.30 11.86 20.98
N ASP A 321 -3.92 12.30 22.18
CA ASP A 321 -4.65 11.99 23.43
C ASP A 321 -5.50 13.18 23.90
N ASN A 322 -6.69 12.85 24.42
CA ASN A 322 -7.82 13.76 24.64
C ASN A 322 -7.61 14.76 25.79
N SER A 323 -6.55 14.60 26.57
CA SER A 323 -6.25 15.41 27.75
C SER A 323 -5.04 16.33 27.56
N THR A 324 -4.58 16.59 26.34
CA THR A 324 -3.33 17.34 26.10
C THR A 324 -3.56 18.82 25.79
N GLY A 325 -2.77 19.68 26.43
CA GLY A 325 -2.52 21.08 26.09
C GLY A 325 -1.03 21.36 26.29
N ILE A 326 -0.50 22.48 25.79
CA ILE A 326 0.96 22.73 25.74
C ILE A 326 1.32 24.05 26.41
N ALA A 327 2.38 24.05 27.22
CA ALA A 327 3.08 25.25 27.65
C ALA A 327 4.37 25.43 26.86
N VAL A 328 4.69 26.68 26.49
CA VAL A 328 5.96 27.06 25.87
C VAL A 328 6.58 28.20 26.68
N ASP A 329 7.71 27.92 27.32
CA ASP A 329 8.53 28.89 28.01
C ASP A 329 9.70 29.33 27.11
N LEU A 330 9.93 30.63 26.98
CA LEU A 330 11.09 31.21 26.30
C LEU A 330 11.90 32.02 27.32
N VAL A 331 13.20 31.77 27.47
CA VAL A 331 14.05 32.39 28.50
C VAL A 331 15.32 32.98 27.90
N ASP A 332 15.55 34.27 28.15
CA ASP A 332 16.77 34.98 27.75
C ASP A 332 17.53 35.49 28.98
N HIS A 333 18.47 34.68 29.48
CA HIS A 333 19.33 35.07 30.60
C HIS A 333 20.24 36.27 30.28
N GLY A 334 20.43 36.61 29.00
CA GLY A 334 21.24 37.77 28.59
C GLY A 334 20.55 39.12 28.80
N CYS A 335 19.21 39.17 28.78
CA CYS A 335 18.44 40.37 29.10
C CYS A 335 17.52 40.25 30.33
N GLY A 336 17.45 39.07 30.95
CA GLY A 336 16.65 38.81 32.15
C GLY A 336 15.14 38.75 31.90
N LYS A 337 14.72 38.57 30.65
CA LYS A 337 13.32 38.39 30.25
C LYS A 337 12.97 36.93 30.05
N SER A 338 11.70 36.62 30.24
CA SER A 338 11.09 35.36 29.85
C SER A 338 9.66 35.58 29.35
N TRP A 339 9.17 34.70 28.50
CA TRP A 339 7.81 34.71 27.96
C TRP A 339 7.18 33.33 28.14
N HIS A 340 5.88 33.30 28.37
CA HIS A 340 5.11 32.07 28.60
C HIS A 340 3.86 32.07 27.74
N PHE A 341 3.57 30.94 27.10
CA PHE A 341 2.40 30.75 26.24
C PHE A 341 1.74 29.40 26.51
N GLU A 342 0.45 29.43 26.88
CA GLU A 342 -0.41 28.24 26.96
C GLU A 342 -1.18 28.04 25.66
N LEU A 343 -1.31 26.78 25.24
CA LEU A 343 -2.10 26.31 24.11
C LEU A 343 -3.16 25.32 24.59
N LYS A 344 -4.44 25.59 24.28
CA LYS A 344 -5.58 24.76 24.67
C LYS A 344 -6.29 24.22 23.42
N HIS A 345 -6.33 22.90 23.31
CA HIS A 345 -6.95 22.17 22.22
C HIS A 345 -8.43 21.89 22.54
N GLU A 346 -9.37 22.26 21.67
CA GLU A 346 -10.77 21.80 21.75
C GLU A 346 -10.99 20.61 20.79
N ASN A 347 -11.30 19.44 21.33
CA ASN A 347 -11.23 18.19 20.58
C ASN A 347 -12.46 17.93 19.71
N ILE A 348 -12.28 18.01 18.39
CA ILE A 348 -13.20 17.50 17.37
C ILE A 348 -12.68 16.13 16.90
N ALA A 349 -13.13 15.06 17.53
CA ALA A 349 -12.77 13.70 17.12
C ALA A 349 -13.48 13.30 15.82
N PHE A 350 -12.79 12.62 14.91
CA PHE A 350 -13.39 12.03 13.70
C PHE A 350 -12.87 10.60 13.49
N GLU A 351 -13.80 9.64 13.33
CA GLU A 351 -13.45 8.27 12.95
C GLU A 351 -13.08 8.21 11.47
N ALA A 352 -11.78 8.09 11.17
CA ALA A 352 -11.34 7.61 9.86
C ALA A 352 -11.75 6.13 9.68
N PRO A 353 -12.09 5.68 8.45
CA PRO A 353 -12.43 4.28 8.21
C PRO A 353 -11.32 3.33 8.68
N ALA A 354 -11.69 2.34 9.52
CA ALA A 354 -10.81 1.53 10.39
C ALA A 354 -9.74 0.69 9.64
N THR A 355 -8.76 1.36 9.05
CA THR A 355 -7.69 0.80 8.21
C THR A 355 -6.32 1.43 8.45
N SER A 356 -6.26 2.60 9.08
CA SER A 356 -5.04 3.28 9.51
C SER A 356 -4.85 3.19 11.03
N ASN A 357 -3.62 2.93 11.49
CA ASN A 357 -3.23 3.09 12.91
C ASN A 357 -3.13 4.57 13.34
N SER A 358 -3.38 5.50 12.42
CA SER A 358 -3.28 6.94 12.61
C SER A 358 -4.55 7.50 13.27
N ARG A 359 -4.41 8.00 14.50
CA ARG A 359 -5.41 8.90 15.11
C ARG A 359 -5.13 10.32 14.63
N TYR A 360 -6.07 10.92 13.91
CA TYR A 360 -5.95 12.30 13.46
C TYR A 360 -6.55 13.27 14.49
N SER A 361 -5.75 14.27 14.87
CA SER A 361 -6.18 15.44 15.65
C SER A 361 -5.90 16.71 14.84
N ARG A 362 -6.96 17.44 14.48
CA ARG A 362 -6.89 18.82 13.95
C ARG A 362 -7.92 19.65 14.70
N PHE A 363 -7.45 20.64 15.44
CA PHE A 363 -8.28 21.38 16.37
C PHE A 363 -8.18 22.88 16.16
N VAL A 364 -9.34 23.50 16.37
CA VAL A 364 -9.50 24.88 16.81
C VAL A 364 -8.74 25.04 18.13
N ASN A 365 -7.80 25.98 18.20
CA ASN A 365 -7.01 26.20 19.41
C ASN A 365 -7.09 27.64 19.88
N THR A 366 -7.46 27.81 21.15
CA THR A 366 -7.23 29.06 21.86
C THR A 366 -5.82 29.04 22.46
N ALA A 367 -5.20 30.21 22.50
CA ALA A 367 -3.89 30.38 23.12
C ALA A 367 -3.87 31.64 23.99
N SER A 368 -3.10 31.61 25.06
CA SER A 368 -2.95 32.75 25.97
C SER A 368 -1.49 32.90 26.38
N GLY A 369 -0.91 34.11 26.33
CA GLY A 369 0.50 34.30 26.69
C GLY A 369 1.05 35.71 26.57
N GLY A 370 2.36 35.83 26.80
CA GLY A 370 3.11 37.08 26.73
C GLY A 370 4.38 37.08 27.60
N GLU A 371 4.93 38.27 27.84
CA GLU A 371 6.09 38.43 28.75
C GLU A 371 5.70 38.15 30.20
N VAL A 372 6.53 37.37 30.91
CA VAL A 372 6.26 36.94 32.29
C VAL A 372 6.29 38.16 33.22
N GLY A 373 5.19 38.36 33.97
CA GLY A 373 4.98 39.54 34.81
C GLY A 373 4.32 40.73 34.09
N ALA A 374 4.12 40.64 32.77
CA ALA A 374 3.27 41.57 32.02
C ALA A 374 1.81 41.08 31.94
N LYS A 375 0.96 41.82 31.24
CA LYS A 375 -0.41 41.41 30.93
C LYS A 375 -0.38 40.30 29.86
N ALA A 376 -0.90 39.12 30.18
CA ALA A 376 -1.16 38.07 29.19
C ALA A 376 -2.23 38.50 28.18
N TRP A 377 -2.13 37.96 26.96
CA TRP A 377 -3.05 38.19 25.85
C TRP A 377 -3.68 36.88 25.42
N GLU A 378 -5.01 36.90 25.24
CA GLU A 378 -5.72 35.85 24.51
C GLU A 378 -5.44 35.95 23.00
N GLY A 379 -5.63 34.83 22.30
CA GLY A 379 -5.46 34.73 20.86
C GLY A 379 -5.70 33.32 20.35
N VAL A 380 -5.10 33.03 19.20
CA VAL A 380 -5.30 31.79 18.44
C VAL A 380 -3.96 31.13 18.15
N ALA A 381 -4.00 29.82 17.90
CA ALA A 381 -2.82 29.10 17.46
C ALA A 381 -3.18 28.08 16.39
N ASN A 382 -2.33 27.98 15.37
CA ASN A 382 -2.45 26.98 14.33
C ASN A 382 -1.43 25.88 14.55
N LYS A 383 -1.91 24.63 14.54
CA LYS A 383 -1.08 23.43 14.61
C LYS A 383 -1.22 22.64 13.30
N PRO A 384 -0.13 22.40 12.56
CA PRO A 384 -0.12 21.41 11.50
C PRO A 384 -0.50 20.03 12.03
N SER A 385 -1.32 19.31 11.28
CA SER A 385 -1.60 17.91 11.56
C SER A 385 -0.37 17.04 11.42
N HIS A 386 -0.34 15.93 12.14
CA HIS A 386 0.36 14.75 11.64
C HIS A 386 -0.22 14.33 10.29
N PHE A 387 0.53 14.57 9.21
CA PHE A 387 0.43 13.77 8.00
C PHE A 387 1.20 12.46 8.21
N GLN A 388 0.66 11.57 9.05
CA GLN A 388 0.75 10.15 8.71
C GLN A 388 -0.19 9.95 7.52
N HIS A 389 0.35 9.53 6.38
CA HIS A 389 -0.41 9.44 5.14
C HIS A 389 -1.45 8.34 5.25
N SER A 390 -2.74 8.69 5.06
CA SER A 390 -3.82 7.71 5.11
C SER A 390 -3.59 6.67 4.01
N THR A 391 -3.52 5.39 4.39
CA THR A 391 -2.92 4.32 3.57
C THR A 391 -3.87 3.77 2.49
N ASN A 392 -4.58 4.65 1.77
CA ASN A 392 -5.67 4.30 0.86
C ASN A 392 -5.61 5.07 -0.48
N LEU A 393 -6.35 4.52 -1.45
CA LEU A 393 -6.57 5.04 -2.80
C LEU A 393 -7.15 6.49 -2.81
N PRO A 394 -7.05 7.23 -3.94
CA PRO A 394 -7.51 8.61 -4.06
C PRO A 394 -8.87 8.88 -3.40
N ILE A 395 -8.83 9.77 -2.42
CA ILE A 395 -9.96 10.09 -1.53
C ILE A 395 -11.05 10.80 -2.34
N ILE A 396 -12.24 10.20 -2.39
CA ILE A 396 -13.45 10.93 -2.81
C ILE A 396 -13.67 12.03 -1.76
N PRO A 397 -13.80 13.31 -2.14
CA PRO A 397 -13.91 14.42 -1.20
C PRO A 397 -15.07 14.18 -0.21
N THR A 398 -14.69 13.94 1.05
CA THR A 398 -15.62 13.48 2.09
C THR A 398 -15.83 14.60 3.09
N ILE A 399 -17.10 14.99 3.28
CA ILE A 399 -17.52 15.92 4.33
C ILE A 399 -18.04 15.09 5.51
N VAL A 400 -17.50 15.33 6.70
CA VAL A 400 -17.90 14.63 7.94
C VAL A 400 -18.50 15.62 8.93
N THR A 401 -19.70 15.31 9.44
CA THR A 401 -20.44 16.09 10.43
C THR A 401 -20.62 15.29 11.71
N ASN A 402 -20.15 15.81 12.85
CA ASN A 402 -20.37 15.19 14.16
C ASN A 402 -21.79 15.47 14.68
N THR A 403 -22.54 14.42 15.00
CA THR A 403 -23.86 14.52 15.66
C THR A 403 -23.96 13.50 16.80
N ASN A 404 -23.74 13.93 18.04
CA ASN A 404 -23.72 13.04 19.20
C ASN A 404 -24.42 13.63 20.45
N THR A 405 -25.65 14.13 20.25
CA THR A 405 -26.63 14.46 21.29
C THR A 405 -28.02 14.02 20.85
N MET A 406 -28.86 13.55 21.78
CA MET A 406 -30.24 13.11 21.50
C MET A 406 -31.26 14.26 21.63
N ALA A 407 -32.40 14.11 20.94
CA ALA A 407 -33.45 15.11 20.67
C ALA A 407 -32.99 16.24 19.73
N ASP A 408 -33.71 16.60 18.67
CA ASP A 408 -35.15 16.42 18.40
C ASP A 408 -35.50 15.59 17.14
N MET A 409 -36.78 15.24 17.03
CA MET A 409 -37.43 14.73 15.81
C MET A 409 -38.58 15.67 15.42
N ASP A 410 -38.96 15.70 14.14
CA ASP A 410 -40.13 16.41 13.59
C ASP A 410 -40.13 17.96 13.58
N ALA A 411 -39.02 18.58 13.14
CA ALA A 411 -39.03 20.00 12.71
C ALA A 411 -38.00 20.36 11.61
N ILE A 412 -38.20 19.85 10.38
CA ILE A 412 -38.02 20.56 9.08
C ILE A 412 -38.39 19.56 7.97
N THR A 413 -39.63 19.69 7.50
CA THR A 413 -40.14 19.01 6.31
C THR A 413 -40.40 20.08 5.24
N GLU A 414 -40.39 19.68 3.96
CA GLU A 414 -40.73 20.48 2.78
C GLU A 414 -39.69 21.47 2.19
N HIS A 415 -39.14 21.04 1.04
CA HIS A 415 -38.69 21.87 -0.08
C HIS A 415 -37.42 22.75 0.08
N ALA A 416 -36.68 23.08 -1.00
CA ALA A 416 -37.05 23.02 -2.42
C ALA A 416 -35.99 22.40 -3.35
N ILE A 417 -36.41 21.38 -4.11
CA ILE A 417 -35.76 21.02 -5.37
C ILE A 417 -36.02 22.16 -6.36
N LYS A 418 -34.99 22.94 -6.72
CA LYS A 418 -35.08 23.94 -7.80
C LYS A 418 -35.27 23.23 -9.15
N LEU A 419 -36.52 23.15 -9.58
CA LEU A 419 -36.90 22.83 -10.95
C LEU A 419 -36.48 23.99 -11.88
N CYS A 420 -36.08 23.65 -13.10
CA CYS A 420 -35.69 24.58 -14.15
C CYS A 420 -36.60 24.38 -15.37
N LEU A 421 -36.94 25.45 -16.06
CA LEU A 421 -37.77 25.38 -17.26
C LEU A 421 -36.98 24.79 -18.43
N ASP A 422 -37.52 23.76 -19.06
CA ASP A 422 -37.06 23.28 -20.35
C ASP A 422 -37.66 24.17 -21.45
N GLU A 423 -36.97 25.25 -21.81
CA GLU A 423 -37.42 26.25 -22.80
C GLU A 423 -37.82 25.66 -24.17
N LYS A 424 -37.41 24.43 -24.49
CA LYS A 424 -37.77 23.72 -25.72
C LYS A 424 -39.08 22.93 -25.63
N THR A 425 -39.64 22.73 -24.43
CA THR A 425 -40.91 22.00 -24.21
C THR A 425 -41.87 22.68 -23.22
N GLY A 426 -41.46 23.73 -22.52
CA GLY A 426 -42.26 24.42 -21.50
C GLY A 426 -42.42 23.67 -20.18
N GLU A 427 -41.70 22.56 -19.98
CA GLU A 427 -41.82 21.71 -18.78
C GLU A 427 -40.85 22.15 -17.67
N MET A 428 -41.33 22.23 -16.43
CA MET A 428 -40.48 22.42 -15.25
C MET A 428 -39.89 21.07 -14.80
N VAL A 429 -38.56 20.90 -14.93
CA VAL A 429 -37.85 19.63 -14.68
C VAL A 429 -36.60 19.84 -13.82
N SER A 430 -36.10 18.80 -13.15
CA SER A 430 -34.90 18.94 -12.32
C SER A 430 -33.66 19.27 -13.17
N LYS A 431 -32.71 20.03 -12.60
CA LYS A 431 -31.49 20.49 -13.29
C LYS A 431 -30.69 19.36 -13.96
N ASN A 432 -30.68 18.17 -13.36
CA ASN A 432 -30.05 16.97 -13.91
C ASN A 432 -30.82 16.33 -15.09
N GLU A 433 -32.16 16.35 -15.06
CA GLU A 433 -32.97 15.88 -16.19
C GLU A 433 -32.91 16.88 -17.37
N LEU A 434 -32.89 18.19 -17.09
CA LEU A 434 -32.64 19.21 -18.12
C LEU A 434 -31.27 18.99 -18.80
N LYS A 435 -30.20 18.75 -18.02
CA LYS A 435 -28.85 18.46 -18.55
C LYS A 435 -28.84 17.22 -19.46
N LYS A 436 -29.54 16.14 -19.08
CA LYS A 436 -29.72 14.93 -19.91
C LYS A 436 -30.49 15.22 -21.20
N ARG A 437 -31.60 15.95 -21.13
CA ARG A 437 -32.43 16.33 -22.29
C ARG A 437 -31.63 17.18 -23.28
N THR A 438 -30.89 18.18 -22.81
CA THR A 438 -30.04 19.04 -23.64
C THR A 438 -28.89 18.26 -24.30
N GLN A 439 -28.18 17.39 -23.57
CA GLN A 439 -27.17 16.51 -24.16
C GLN A 439 -27.76 15.56 -25.23
N LYS A 440 -28.94 14.98 -24.99
CA LYS A 440 -29.64 14.11 -25.95
C LYS A 440 -30.05 14.87 -27.22
N ARG A 441 -30.48 16.13 -27.09
CA ARG A 441 -30.77 17.03 -28.23
C ARG A 441 -29.50 17.37 -29.01
N ALA A 442 -28.42 17.76 -28.34
CA ALA A 442 -27.13 18.06 -28.98
C ALA A 442 -26.58 16.85 -29.76
N LYS A 443 -26.62 15.65 -29.16
CA LYS A 443 -26.18 14.41 -29.83
C LYS A 443 -27.05 14.04 -31.04
N LYS A 444 -28.35 14.38 -31.03
CA LYS A 444 -29.25 14.21 -32.19
C LYS A 444 -29.01 15.26 -33.29
N ALA A 445 -28.66 16.49 -32.92
CA ALA A 445 -28.28 17.54 -33.88
C ALA A 445 -26.95 17.20 -34.59
N ALA A 446 -25.93 16.76 -33.85
CA ALA A 446 -24.65 16.31 -34.41
C ALA A 446 -24.81 15.12 -35.37
N ALA A 447 -25.76 14.21 -35.10
CA ALA A 447 -26.09 13.12 -36.01
C ALA A 447 -26.76 13.61 -37.32
N ALA A 448 -27.62 14.63 -37.25
CA ALA A 448 -28.27 15.20 -38.43
C ALA A 448 -27.30 15.99 -39.33
N VAL A 449 -26.32 16.69 -38.76
CA VAL A 449 -25.27 17.38 -39.54
C VAL A 449 -24.37 16.39 -40.29
N ARG A 450 -24.18 15.17 -39.75
CA ARG A 450 -23.45 14.09 -40.44
C ARG A 450 -24.23 13.41 -41.56
N SER A 451 -25.52 13.71 -41.77
CA SER A 451 -26.35 13.08 -42.81
C SER A 451 -26.58 13.94 -44.05
N THR A 452 -25.96 15.13 -44.16
CA THR A 452 -26.20 16.10 -45.25
C THR A 452 -24.99 16.43 -46.13
N SER A 453 -23.87 15.70 -46.01
CA SER A 453 -22.63 15.95 -46.76
C SER A 453 -22.08 14.71 -47.50
N SER A 454 -22.81 14.19 -48.48
CA SER A 454 -22.32 13.10 -49.35
C SER A 454 -22.99 13.05 -50.73
N THR A 455 -22.30 13.52 -51.78
CA THR A 455 -22.69 13.28 -53.18
C THR A 455 -21.50 13.35 -54.13
N SER A 456 -21.16 12.23 -54.81
CA SER A 456 -20.32 12.10 -56.02
C SER A 456 -18.86 12.64 -55.96
N THR A 457 -17.82 11.98 -56.48
CA THR A 457 -17.70 11.10 -57.67
C THR A 457 -16.76 9.89 -57.40
N SER A 458 -16.21 9.23 -58.44
CA SER A 458 -15.97 7.78 -58.44
C SER A 458 -14.63 7.29 -59.02
N THR A 459 -14.05 6.25 -58.38
CA THR A 459 -13.24 5.15 -59.00
C THR A 459 -11.79 5.48 -59.44
N PRO A 460 -10.79 4.54 -59.44
CA PRO A 460 -10.75 3.13 -58.96
C PRO A 460 -9.69 2.77 -57.88
N VAL A 461 -9.98 1.67 -57.19
CA VAL A 461 -9.10 0.61 -56.62
C VAL A 461 -7.56 0.81 -56.56
N GLN A 462 -7.03 0.72 -55.34
CA GLN A 462 -5.85 -0.11 -55.01
C GLN A 462 -6.21 -1.02 -53.81
N GLU A 463 -5.57 -2.18 -53.69
CA GLU A 463 -5.84 -3.16 -52.64
C GLU A 463 -5.22 -2.76 -51.29
N PRO A 464 -5.95 -2.81 -50.16
CA PRO A 464 -5.36 -2.61 -48.85
C PRO A 464 -4.66 -3.89 -48.38
N THR A 465 -3.34 -3.85 -48.29
CA THR A 465 -2.54 -4.89 -47.62
C THR A 465 -3.01 -5.05 -46.16
N ALA A 466 -3.12 -6.29 -45.69
CA ALA A 466 -3.59 -6.57 -44.35
C ALA A 466 -2.62 -6.02 -43.28
N ASN A 467 -3.06 -4.99 -42.54
CA ASN A 467 -2.39 -4.62 -41.30
C ASN A 467 -2.59 -5.73 -40.27
N ALA A 468 -1.49 -6.31 -39.78
CA ALA A 468 -1.51 -7.24 -38.68
C ALA A 468 -2.06 -6.57 -37.41
N ASN A 469 -2.67 -7.37 -36.52
CA ASN A 469 -3.09 -6.89 -35.20
C ASN A 469 -1.85 -6.42 -34.43
N ALA A 470 -1.95 -5.27 -33.76
CA ALA A 470 -1.02 -4.94 -32.69
C ALA A 470 -1.29 -5.89 -31.52
N GLU A 471 -0.28 -6.65 -31.11
CA GLU A 471 -0.39 -7.54 -29.95
C GLU A 471 -0.39 -6.73 -28.64
N GLU A 472 -1.15 -7.19 -27.64
CA GLU A 472 -1.08 -6.62 -26.29
C GLU A 472 0.33 -6.89 -25.71
N PRO A 473 0.95 -5.92 -24.99
CA PRO A 473 2.29 -6.10 -24.46
C PRO A 473 2.36 -7.30 -23.51
N THR A 474 3.13 -8.31 -23.89
CA THR A 474 3.39 -9.50 -23.06
C THR A 474 4.31 -9.12 -21.91
N VAL A 475 3.92 -9.45 -20.68
CA VAL A 475 4.79 -9.30 -19.50
C VAL A 475 6.00 -10.22 -19.67
N ASP A 476 7.20 -9.63 -19.74
CA ASP A 476 8.46 -10.37 -19.78
C ASP A 476 8.68 -11.08 -18.43
N PRO A 477 8.69 -12.42 -18.37
CA PRO A 477 8.78 -13.15 -17.11
C PRO A 477 10.14 -12.97 -16.41
N ASP A 478 11.20 -12.62 -17.15
CA ASP A 478 12.53 -12.39 -16.60
C ASP A 478 12.78 -10.92 -16.24
N ALA A 479 11.78 -10.03 -16.38
CA ALA A 479 11.95 -8.59 -16.18
C ALA A 479 12.58 -8.27 -14.81
N MET A 480 12.18 -8.96 -13.74
CA MET A 480 12.75 -8.77 -12.40
C MET A 480 14.21 -9.23 -12.25
N PHE A 481 14.76 -10.00 -13.19
CA PHE A 481 16.17 -10.41 -13.24
C PHE A 481 16.98 -9.55 -14.23
N LYS A 482 16.32 -9.02 -15.26
CA LYS A 482 16.88 -8.06 -16.24
C LYS A 482 17.09 -6.66 -15.64
N GLN A 483 16.21 -6.23 -14.75
CA GLN A 483 16.21 -4.89 -14.14
C GLN A 483 15.69 -4.90 -12.69
N GLY A 484 15.96 -3.83 -11.94
CA GLY A 484 15.54 -3.70 -10.54
C GLY A 484 16.40 -4.51 -9.57
N PHE A 485 15.86 -4.82 -8.38
CA PHE A 485 16.63 -5.30 -7.23
C PHE A 485 17.51 -6.52 -7.53
N LEU A 486 17.00 -7.56 -8.18
CA LEU A 486 17.79 -8.77 -8.40
C LEU A 486 18.89 -8.57 -9.46
N ALA A 487 18.68 -7.69 -10.43
CA ALA A 487 19.73 -7.30 -11.39
C ALA A 487 20.89 -6.58 -10.67
N GLU A 488 20.60 -5.69 -9.71
CA GLU A 488 21.63 -5.04 -8.89
C GLU A 488 22.28 -6.02 -7.90
N VAL A 489 21.55 -6.99 -7.37
CA VAL A 489 22.12 -8.09 -6.55
C VAL A 489 23.12 -8.91 -7.36
N TYR A 490 22.81 -9.28 -8.61
CA TYR A 490 23.76 -9.97 -9.49
C TYR A 490 24.98 -9.09 -9.81
N LYS A 491 24.79 -7.80 -10.10
CA LYS A 491 25.89 -6.85 -10.37
C LYS A 491 26.84 -6.66 -9.18
N GLN A 492 26.37 -6.82 -7.94
CA GLN A 492 27.21 -6.79 -6.74
C GLN A 492 28.16 -8.00 -6.63
N ARG A 493 27.79 -9.16 -7.18
CA ARG A 493 28.65 -10.36 -7.20
C ARG A 493 28.42 -11.20 -8.46
N PRO A 494 28.89 -10.74 -9.64
CA PRO A 494 28.74 -11.49 -10.87
C PRO A 494 29.47 -12.84 -10.76
N SER A 495 28.74 -13.93 -11.00
CA SER A 495 29.29 -15.29 -10.99
C SER A 495 28.93 -16.00 -12.29
N LYS A 496 29.85 -16.80 -12.83
CA LYS A 496 29.55 -17.71 -13.94
C LYS A 496 28.75 -18.91 -13.43
N ASP A 497 29.13 -19.41 -12.26
CA ASP A 497 28.44 -20.48 -11.56
C ASP A 497 27.51 -19.84 -10.52
N VAL A 498 26.30 -19.45 -10.94
CA VAL A 498 25.30 -18.95 -9.98
C VAL A 498 24.75 -20.13 -9.17
N VAL A 499 24.84 -20.02 -7.85
CA VAL A 499 24.30 -20.98 -6.90
C VAL A 499 23.40 -20.25 -5.90
N THR A 500 22.14 -20.68 -5.83
CA THR A 500 21.12 -20.26 -4.85
C THR A 500 20.63 -21.47 -4.04
N ARG A 501 19.87 -21.23 -2.97
CA ARG A 501 19.15 -22.28 -2.22
C ARG A 501 17.75 -21.84 -1.84
N PHE A 502 16.79 -22.75 -1.82
CA PHE A 502 15.53 -22.57 -1.11
C PHE A 502 15.58 -23.41 0.18
N PRO A 503 15.60 -22.78 1.38
CA PRO A 503 15.80 -23.49 2.64
C PRO A 503 14.52 -23.56 3.53
N PRO A 504 13.51 -24.38 3.22
CA PRO A 504 12.29 -24.48 4.04
C PRO A 504 12.44 -25.40 5.25
N GLU A 505 11.84 -25.00 6.38
CA GLU A 505 11.58 -25.88 7.53
C GLU A 505 10.54 -26.97 7.14
N PRO A 506 10.84 -28.28 7.29
CA PRO A 506 9.93 -29.38 6.94
C PRO A 506 8.91 -29.66 8.06
N ASN A 507 8.21 -28.62 8.51
CA ASN A 507 7.32 -28.66 9.68
C ASN A 507 5.91 -28.10 9.44
N GLY A 508 5.57 -27.76 8.18
CA GLY A 508 4.26 -27.25 7.78
C GLY A 508 4.09 -27.18 6.26
N TYR A 509 2.85 -26.96 5.81
CA TYR A 509 2.55 -26.74 4.39
C TYR A 509 2.96 -25.33 3.95
N LEU A 510 3.59 -25.22 2.77
CA LEU A 510 3.96 -23.94 2.17
C LEU A 510 2.74 -23.06 1.87
N HIS A 511 2.94 -21.75 1.77
CA HIS A 511 1.91 -20.73 1.52
C HIS A 511 2.35 -19.71 0.47
N LEU A 512 1.46 -18.84 -0.01
CA LEU A 512 1.74 -17.91 -1.13
C LEU A 512 3.11 -17.17 -1.05
N GLY A 513 3.52 -16.66 0.12
CA GLY A 513 4.83 -16.02 0.29
C GLY A 513 6.04 -16.93 -0.01
N HIS A 514 5.91 -18.24 0.18
CA HIS A 514 6.92 -19.23 -0.21
C HIS A 514 6.99 -19.41 -1.73
N ALA A 515 5.90 -19.19 -2.48
CA ALA A 515 5.97 -19.19 -3.94
C ALA A 515 6.81 -18.01 -4.46
N LYS A 516 6.76 -16.82 -3.82
CA LYS A 516 7.70 -15.72 -4.13
C LYS A 516 9.16 -16.15 -3.83
N ALA A 517 9.41 -16.81 -2.70
CA ALA A 517 10.74 -17.31 -2.36
C ALA A 517 11.28 -18.37 -3.35
N ILE A 518 10.43 -19.29 -3.82
CA ILE A 518 10.75 -20.29 -4.85
C ILE A 518 11.00 -19.59 -6.19
N ALA A 519 10.08 -18.74 -6.65
CA ALA A 519 10.18 -18.02 -7.91
C ALA A 519 11.44 -17.15 -7.98
N ILE A 520 11.85 -16.51 -6.88
CA ILE A 520 13.10 -15.76 -6.78
C ILE A 520 14.32 -16.70 -6.82
N ASN A 521 14.44 -17.67 -5.91
CA ASN A 521 15.66 -18.47 -5.81
C ASN A 521 15.90 -19.38 -7.02
N PHE A 522 14.86 -20.05 -7.52
CA PHE A 522 14.96 -20.92 -8.69
C PHE A 522 14.95 -20.13 -10.00
N GLY A 523 14.18 -19.04 -10.09
CA GLY A 523 14.14 -18.20 -11.28
C GLY A 523 15.45 -17.45 -11.51
N PHE A 524 16.05 -16.88 -10.46
CA PHE A 524 17.35 -16.18 -10.54
C PHE A 524 18.47 -17.13 -11.01
N ALA A 525 18.50 -18.37 -10.50
CA ALA A 525 19.43 -19.38 -10.98
C ALA A 525 19.14 -19.79 -12.45
N LYS A 526 17.88 -20.10 -12.80
CA LYS A 526 17.46 -20.46 -14.17
C LYS A 526 17.83 -19.37 -15.19
N TYR A 527 17.65 -18.10 -14.83
CA TYR A 527 17.96 -16.95 -15.68
C TYR A 527 19.48 -16.73 -15.88
N HIS A 528 20.29 -17.01 -14.85
CA HIS A 528 21.75 -16.91 -14.92
C HIS A 528 22.46 -18.25 -15.20
N GLU A 529 21.78 -19.20 -15.85
CA GLU A 529 22.29 -20.54 -16.23
C GLU A 529 22.89 -21.36 -15.04
N GLY A 530 22.50 -21.02 -13.82
CA GLY A 530 23.01 -21.57 -12.57
C GLY A 530 22.15 -22.69 -11.97
N LYS A 531 22.47 -23.07 -10.72
CA LYS A 531 21.79 -24.12 -9.96
C LYS A 531 21.12 -23.63 -8.69
N THR A 532 20.04 -24.30 -8.30
CA THR A 532 19.37 -24.11 -6.99
C THR A 532 19.36 -25.40 -6.19
N ILE A 533 19.76 -25.31 -4.93
CA ILE A 533 19.72 -26.40 -3.96
C ILE A 533 18.41 -26.32 -3.16
N LEU A 534 17.74 -27.45 -2.97
CA LEU A 534 16.66 -27.57 -1.98
C LEU A 534 17.26 -28.12 -0.69
N ARG A 535 17.60 -27.22 0.25
CA ARG A 535 18.10 -27.60 1.56
C ARG A 535 16.94 -27.68 2.53
N PHE A 536 16.68 -28.83 3.14
CA PHE A 536 15.73 -28.87 4.25
C PHE A 536 16.39 -28.31 5.52
N ASP A 537 15.74 -27.35 6.18
CA ASP A 537 16.17 -26.88 7.50
C ASP A 537 15.58 -27.80 8.57
N ASP A 538 16.25 -28.94 8.76
CA ASP A 538 16.01 -29.91 9.82
C ASP A 538 16.92 -29.64 11.04
N THR A 539 17.09 -28.37 11.43
CA THR A 539 17.82 -28.02 12.65
C THR A 539 17.01 -28.21 13.94
N ASN A 540 15.81 -28.80 13.89
CA ASN A 540 14.85 -28.81 15.00
C ASN A 540 14.01 -30.10 15.12
N PRO A 541 14.51 -31.14 15.81
CA PRO A 541 13.92 -32.48 15.79
C PRO A 541 12.48 -32.54 16.32
N ASP A 542 12.13 -31.67 17.28
CA ASP A 542 10.82 -31.61 17.93
C ASP A 542 9.66 -31.18 16.97
N ALA A 543 9.93 -30.89 15.69
CA ALA A 543 8.97 -30.25 14.77
C ALA A 543 8.73 -30.95 13.41
N GLU A 544 9.53 -31.95 13.04
CA GLU A 544 9.64 -32.46 11.66
C GLU A 544 8.63 -33.57 11.32
N LYS A 545 8.21 -33.66 10.06
CA LYS A 545 7.42 -34.81 9.55
C LYS A 545 7.61 -35.08 8.07
N GLU A 546 7.61 -36.37 7.72
CA GLU A 546 7.68 -36.87 6.33
C GLU A 546 6.62 -36.24 5.39
N GLU A 547 5.38 -36.00 5.88
CA GLU A 547 4.31 -35.36 5.08
C GLU A 547 4.73 -34.00 4.48
N TYR A 548 5.58 -33.23 5.19
CA TYR A 548 6.01 -31.91 4.75
C TYR A 548 7.19 -31.98 3.77
N PHE A 549 8.14 -32.90 3.97
CA PHE A 549 9.22 -33.13 2.99
C PHE A 549 8.67 -33.53 1.61
N ILE A 550 7.63 -34.37 1.58
CA ILE A 550 6.94 -34.78 0.35
C ILE A 550 6.21 -33.58 -0.27
N ALA A 551 5.33 -32.91 0.49
CA ALA A 551 4.53 -31.80 -0.02
C ALA A 551 5.36 -30.61 -0.52
N ILE A 552 6.51 -30.33 0.10
CA ILE A 552 7.46 -29.29 -0.35
C ILE A 552 8.02 -29.63 -1.73
N ARG A 553 8.48 -30.87 -1.95
CA ARG A 553 9.04 -31.33 -3.23
C ARG A 553 8.00 -31.33 -4.35
N GLU A 554 6.78 -31.78 -4.04
CA GLU A 554 5.65 -31.74 -4.97
C GLU A 554 5.27 -30.30 -5.36
N THR A 555 5.27 -29.37 -4.38
CA THR A 555 4.96 -27.96 -4.63
C THR A 555 5.98 -27.30 -5.55
N ILE A 556 7.28 -27.58 -5.35
CA ILE A 556 8.36 -27.03 -6.20
C ILE A 556 8.24 -27.55 -7.64
N ARG A 557 7.97 -28.86 -7.82
CA ARG A 557 7.74 -29.48 -9.13
C ARG A 557 6.50 -28.92 -9.84
N TRP A 558 5.40 -28.77 -9.11
CA TRP A 558 4.15 -28.19 -9.63
C TRP A 558 4.32 -26.74 -10.10
N LEU A 559 5.18 -25.96 -9.42
CA LEU A 559 5.61 -24.63 -9.88
C LEU A 559 6.56 -24.66 -11.09
N GLY A 560 6.89 -25.82 -11.65
CA GLY A 560 7.77 -25.96 -12.84
C GLY A 560 9.26 -25.82 -12.54
N PHE A 561 9.67 -25.99 -11.28
CA PHE A 561 11.07 -25.95 -10.89
C PHE A 561 11.57 -27.33 -10.47
N ALA A 562 12.87 -27.58 -10.69
CA ALA A 562 13.58 -28.75 -10.19
C ALA A 562 14.84 -28.29 -9.46
N PRO A 563 15.11 -28.76 -8.22
CA PRO A 563 16.39 -28.52 -7.59
C PRO A 563 17.48 -29.37 -8.24
N ALA A 564 18.67 -28.80 -8.38
CA ALA A 564 19.84 -29.54 -8.87
C ALA A 564 20.33 -30.57 -7.85
N GLU A 565 20.12 -30.29 -6.56
CA GLU A 565 20.51 -31.13 -5.43
C GLU A 565 19.51 -30.95 -4.29
N ILE A 566 19.29 -32.01 -3.49
CA ILE A 566 18.45 -31.98 -2.29
C ILE A 566 19.33 -32.35 -1.11
N THR A 567 19.52 -31.40 -0.20
CA THR A 567 20.40 -31.49 0.98
C THR A 567 19.61 -31.29 2.27
N TYR A 568 20.25 -31.56 3.41
CA TYR A 568 19.67 -31.39 4.73
C TYR A 568 20.69 -30.70 5.64
N ALA A 569 20.25 -29.79 6.51
CA ALA A 569 21.14 -29.16 7.49
C ALA A 569 21.76 -30.22 8.43
N SER A 570 21.04 -31.30 8.71
CA SER A 570 21.49 -32.44 9.51
C SER A 570 22.65 -33.23 8.90
N ASP A 571 22.82 -33.22 7.57
CA ASP A 571 23.98 -33.82 6.90
C ASP A 571 25.28 -33.09 7.29
N SER A 572 25.18 -31.81 7.66
CA SER A 572 26.29 -30.96 8.08
C SER A 572 26.53 -30.92 9.59
N PHE A 573 25.71 -31.56 10.43
CA PHE A 573 25.81 -31.44 11.91
C PHE A 573 27.19 -31.75 12.49
N GLN A 574 27.95 -32.69 11.89
CA GLN A 574 29.33 -32.96 12.34
C GLN A 574 30.24 -31.76 12.07
N ARG A 575 30.25 -31.25 10.83
CA ARG A 575 31.07 -30.09 10.42
C ARG A 575 30.69 -28.82 11.18
N LEU A 576 29.40 -28.63 11.48
CA LEU A 576 28.90 -27.55 12.34
C LEU A 576 29.40 -27.70 13.79
N TYR A 577 29.43 -28.92 14.34
CA TYR A 577 29.94 -29.18 15.68
C TYR A 577 31.45 -28.97 15.77
N ASP A 578 32.20 -29.44 14.78
CA ASP A 578 33.65 -29.28 14.71
C ASP A 578 34.03 -27.78 14.62
N LEU A 579 33.31 -27.01 13.81
CA LEU A 579 33.47 -25.55 13.73
C LEU A 579 33.00 -24.82 15.00
N ALA A 580 32.04 -25.36 15.76
CA ALA A 580 31.67 -24.80 17.06
C ALA A 580 32.78 -25.00 18.10
N GLU A 581 33.51 -26.14 18.07
CA GLU A 581 34.74 -26.26 18.86
C GLU A 581 35.83 -25.28 18.40
N GLU A 582 36.01 -25.04 17.10
CA GLU A 582 36.94 -24.02 16.59
C GLU A 582 36.55 -22.60 17.02
N LEU A 583 35.26 -22.27 17.08
CA LEU A 583 34.79 -20.98 17.56
C LEU A 583 35.10 -20.79 19.06
N VAL A 584 35.02 -21.85 19.88
CA VAL A 584 35.48 -21.83 21.29
C VAL A 584 37.00 -21.68 21.37
N LYS A 585 37.78 -22.41 20.57
CA LYS A 585 39.26 -22.31 20.52
C LYS A 585 39.76 -20.92 20.11
N LYS A 586 38.97 -20.19 19.31
CA LYS A 586 39.21 -18.78 18.92
C LYS A 586 38.78 -17.76 20.00
N GLU A 587 38.34 -18.20 21.17
CA GLU A 587 37.71 -17.38 22.23
C GLU A 587 36.47 -16.60 21.76
N LYS A 588 35.78 -17.10 20.72
CA LYS A 588 34.58 -16.50 20.11
C LYS A 588 33.28 -17.24 20.43
N ALA A 589 33.30 -18.18 21.38
CA ALA A 589 32.10 -18.78 21.96
C ALA A 589 32.33 -19.25 23.41
N TYR A 590 31.26 -19.36 24.20
CA TYR A 590 31.26 -19.84 25.58
C TYR A 590 29.97 -20.58 25.95
N VAL A 591 30.04 -21.48 26.95
CA VAL A 591 28.87 -22.22 27.44
C VAL A 591 28.22 -21.47 28.60
N CYS A 592 26.95 -21.13 28.40
CA CYS A 592 26.14 -20.33 29.31
C CYS A 592 25.02 -21.17 29.93
N HIS A 593 24.84 -21.06 31.26
CA HIS A 593 23.73 -21.68 31.99
C HIS A 593 22.65 -20.68 32.42
N CYS A 594 22.73 -19.43 31.95
CA CYS A 594 21.74 -18.43 32.30
C CYS A 594 20.36 -18.76 31.72
N ASN A 595 19.32 -18.46 32.48
CA ASN A 595 17.94 -18.60 32.02
C ASN A 595 17.51 -17.45 31.09
N GLU A 596 16.28 -17.53 30.58
CA GLU A 596 15.73 -16.54 29.64
C GLU A 596 15.64 -15.12 30.27
N THR A 597 15.20 -15.01 31.52
CA THR A 597 15.10 -13.74 32.25
C THR A 597 16.48 -13.11 32.47
N GLU A 598 17.46 -13.88 32.89
CA GLU A 598 18.85 -13.43 33.04
C GLU A 598 19.48 -13.02 31.71
N THR A 599 19.19 -13.75 30.63
CA THR A 599 19.69 -13.44 29.28
C THR A 599 19.02 -12.19 28.71
N LYS A 600 17.76 -11.95 29.05
CA LYS A 600 17.02 -10.72 28.72
C LYS A 600 17.57 -9.51 29.48
N LEU A 601 17.88 -9.65 30.77
CA LEU A 601 18.55 -8.61 31.58
C LEU A 601 19.96 -8.29 31.06
N GLN A 602 20.77 -9.31 30.72
CA GLN A 602 22.09 -9.13 30.06
C GLN A 602 22.00 -8.33 28.74
N ARG A 603 20.83 -8.38 28.08
CA ARG A 603 20.53 -7.69 26.81
C ARG A 603 19.80 -6.36 26.98
N GLY A 604 19.72 -5.85 28.20
CA GLY A 604 19.18 -4.51 28.50
C GLY A 604 17.75 -4.47 29.03
N GLY A 605 17.15 -5.64 29.30
CA GLY A 605 15.85 -5.75 29.98
C GLY A 605 14.67 -5.98 29.04
N GLU A 606 13.50 -5.44 29.39
CA GLU A 606 12.25 -5.66 28.64
C GLU A 606 11.94 -4.57 27.62
N ASP A 607 12.44 -3.36 27.89
CA ASP A 607 12.28 -2.13 27.12
C ASP A 607 13.63 -1.57 26.62
N GLY A 608 14.75 -2.19 27.01
CA GLY A 608 16.11 -1.69 26.74
C GLY A 608 16.62 -0.62 27.73
N SER A 609 15.91 -0.37 28.84
CA SER A 609 16.25 0.67 29.82
C SER A 609 17.49 0.39 30.67
N THR A 610 18.02 -0.84 30.67
CA THR A 610 19.19 -1.21 31.46
C THR A 610 20.44 -1.41 30.59
N LEU A 611 21.62 -1.14 31.16
CA LEU A 611 22.89 -1.34 30.45
C LEU A 611 23.13 -2.83 30.16
N ARG A 612 23.62 -3.13 28.96
CA ARG A 612 23.95 -4.50 28.53
C ARG A 612 25.23 -4.98 29.22
N TYR A 613 25.29 -6.27 29.53
CA TYR A 613 26.46 -6.88 30.19
C TYR A 613 26.55 -8.39 29.88
N ARG A 614 27.75 -8.96 29.93
CA ARG A 614 27.95 -10.41 29.84
C ARG A 614 27.89 -11.05 31.22
N CYS A 615 27.30 -12.23 31.33
CA CYS A 615 27.39 -13.04 32.55
C CYS A 615 28.81 -13.61 32.75
N GLU A 616 29.13 -14.01 33.98
CA GLU A 616 30.44 -14.55 34.37
C GLU A 616 30.91 -15.75 33.51
N HIS A 617 29.96 -16.50 32.93
CA HIS A 617 30.21 -17.57 31.97
C HIS A 617 31.10 -17.13 30.79
N ALA A 618 31.00 -15.88 30.34
CA ALA A 618 31.79 -15.35 29.23
C ALA A 618 33.29 -15.19 29.55
N ASN A 619 33.67 -15.26 30.84
CA ASN A 619 35.05 -15.16 31.32
C ASN A 619 35.70 -16.53 31.58
N GLN A 620 35.02 -17.63 31.25
CA GLN A 620 35.56 -18.98 31.35
C GLN A 620 36.60 -19.23 30.24
N ASP A 621 37.63 -20.01 30.56
CA ASP A 621 38.71 -20.36 29.64
C ASP A 621 38.28 -21.34 28.53
N VAL A 622 39.14 -21.53 27.54
CA VAL A 622 38.89 -22.39 26.38
C VAL A 622 38.67 -23.86 26.76
N GLU A 623 39.43 -24.40 27.72
CA GLU A 623 39.34 -25.81 28.10
C GLU A 623 38.05 -26.09 28.89
N THR A 624 37.70 -25.22 29.84
CA THR A 624 36.41 -25.24 30.55
C THR A 624 35.25 -25.20 29.56
N ASN A 625 35.28 -24.30 28.56
CA ASN A 625 34.21 -24.19 27.57
C ASN A 625 34.12 -25.41 26.64
N LEU A 626 35.25 -25.94 26.15
CA LEU A 626 35.27 -27.16 25.32
C LEU A 626 34.73 -28.37 26.09
N ASN A 627 35.15 -28.57 27.34
CA ASN A 627 34.68 -29.66 28.17
C ASN A 627 33.18 -29.55 28.46
N LYS A 628 32.67 -28.34 28.78
CA LYS A 628 31.23 -28.11 28.92
C LYS A 628 30.44 -28.35 27.63
N PHE A 629 30.95 -27.95 26.47
CA PHE A 629 30.25 -28.14 25.20
C PHE A 629 30.18 -29.62 24.79
N ARG A 630 31.23 -30.39 25.09
CA ARG A 630 31.23 -31.85 25.00
C ARG A 630 30.24 -32.48 25.98
N ASP A 631 30.17 -31.98 27.21
CA ASP A 631 29.21 -32.43 28.22
C ASP A 631 27.74 -32.12 27.84
N MET A 632 27.48 -31.05 27.10
CA MET A 632 26.17 -30.82 26.46
C MET A 632 25.87 -31.87 25.38
N ARG A 633 26.81 -32.13 24.45
CA ARG A 633 26.67 -33.15 23.40
C ARG A 633 26.40 -34.54 23.99
N ASP A 634 27.14 -34.90 25.03
CA ASP A 634 27.05 -36.19 25.72
C ASP A 634 25.81 -36.27 26.64
N GLY A 635 25.09 -35.15 26.81
CA GLY A 635 23.80 -35.08 27.50
C GLY A 635 23.89 -35.17 29.01
N LYS A 636 24.93 -34.55 29.60
CA LYS A 636 25.08 -34.41 31.07
C LYS A 636 24.28 -33.25 31.65
N TYR A 637 23.78 -32.35 30.80
CA TYR A 637 22.87 -31.25 31.16
C TYR A 637 21.43 -31.57 30.76
N VAL A 638 20.46 -30.99 31.48
CA VAL A 638 19.03 -31.18 31.21
C VAL A 638 18.55 -30.25 30.07
N PRO A 639 17.41 -30.52 29.43
CA PRO A 639 16.84 -29.66 28.39
C PRO A 639 16.78 -28.18 28.78
N GLN A 640 17.13 -27.32 27.82
CA GLN A 640 17.18 -25.86 27.95
C GLN A 640 18.11 -25.27 29.05
N SER A 641 18.88 -26.07 29.82
CA SER A 641 19.74 -25.57 30.92
C SER A 641 21.19 -25.25 30.53
N ALA A 642 21.55 -25.37 29.26
CA ALA A 642 22.87 -25.03 28.75
C ALA A 642 22.79 -24.64 27.27
N TRP A 643 23.53 -23.59 26.91
CA TRP A 643 23.57 -23.00 25.58
C TRP A 643 25.02 -22.66 25.22
N LEU A 644 25.48 -23.01 24.02
CA LEU A 644 26.69 -22.40 23.48
C LEU A 644 26.29 -21.04 22.92
N ARG A 645 26.86 -19.96 23.44
CA ARG A 645 26.67 -18.59 22.94
C ARG A 645 27.91 -18.16 22.18
N MET A 646 27.71 -17.47 21.07
CA MET A 646 28.77 -16.73 20.37
C MET A 646 29.24 -15.60 21.29
N LYS A 647 30.53 -15.26 21.25
CA LYS A 647 31.14 -14.15 21.99
C LYS A 647 31.43 -13.02 21.00
N GLN A 648 30.38 -12.26 20.74
CA GLN A 648 30.27 -11.21 19.74
C GLN A 648 30.49 -9.85 20.44
N ASP A 649 29.87 -8.78 19.95
CA ASP A 649 29.90 -7.44 20.54
C ASP A 649 28.53 -7.09 21.14
N ILE A 650 28.45 -7.04 22.47
CA ILE A 650 27.21 -6.67 23.18
C ILE A 650 26.93 -5.16 23.14
N ASP A 651 27.93 -4.32 22.82
CA ASP A 651 27.77 -2.87 22.86
C ASP A 651 27.23 -2.33 21.53
N ASN A 652 27.47 -3.06 20.43
CA ASN A 652 26.83 -2.90 19.12
C ASN A 652 25.30 -2.66 19.22
N PRO A 653 24.70 -1.74 18.43
CA PRO A 653 23.26 -1.49 18.46
C PRO A 653 22.38 -2.64 17.92
N ASN A 654 22.94 -3.57 17.14
CA ASN A 654 22.22 -4.68 16.52
C ASN A 654 22.01 -5.86 17.52
N PRO A 655 20.76 -6.25 17.84
CA PRO A 655 20.50 -7.37 18.75
C PRO A 655 21.08 -8.73 18.30
N GLN A 656 21.36 -8.91 17.01
CA GLN A 656 21.97 -10.11 16.47
C GLN A 656 23.46 -10.27 16.82
N MET A 657 24.07 -9.22 17.40
CA MET A 657 25.43 -9.24 17.92
C MET A 657 25.50 -9.42 19.45
N TRP A 658 24.37 -9.52 20.16
CA TRP A 658 24.33 -9.59 21.63
C TRP A 658 24.54 -11.01 22.18
N ASP A 659 25.69 -11.60 21.85
CA ASP A 659 26.10 -12.96 22.18
C ASP A 659 24.96 -13.97 21.92
N ILE A 660 24.55 -14.13 20.65
CA ILE A 660 23.46 -15.03 20.24
C ILE A 660 23.85 -16.51 20.38
N ALA A 661 22.84 -17.38 20.52
CA ALA A 661 23.08 -18.80 20.71
C ALA A 661 23.54 -19.46 19.40
N ALA A 662 24.56 -20.30 19.49
CA ALA A 662 25.06 -21.16 18.42
C ALA A 662 24.51 -22.59 18.52
N TYR A 663 24.37 -23.13 19.73
CA TYR A 663 23.82 -24.47 19.99
C TYR A 663 22.91 -24.47 21.22
N ARG A 664 21.85 -25.29 21.16
CA ARG A 664 20.86 -25.51 22.23
C ARG A 664 20.70 -27.00 22.56
N ILE A 665 20.16 -27.29 23.75
CA ILE A 665 19.58 -28.59 24.09
C ILE A 665 18.05 -28.48 23.90
N PRO A 666 17.44 -29.08 22.86
CA PRO A 666 15.99 -29.04 22.62
C PRO A 666 15.17 -29.53 23.80
N LYS A 667 13.93 -29.04 23.89
CA LYS A 667 13.06 -29.21 25.05
C LYS A 667 12.60 -30.66 25.23
N ASN A 668 12.15 -31.30 24.15
CA ASN A 668 11.54 -32.63 24.24
C ASN A 668 12.57 -33.76 24.07
N GLN A 669 13.73 -33.46 23.47
CA GLN A 669 14.78 -34.45 23.13
C GLN A 669 14.25 -35.57 22.21
N GLU A 670 13.35 -35.25 21.28
CA GLU A 670 12.83 -36.22 20.32
C GLU A 670 13.97 -36.74 19.41
N PRO A 671 13.93 -38.02 18.98
CA PRO A 671 14.86 -38.54 17.99
C PRO A 671 14.72 -37.78 16.66
N HIS A 672 15.81 -37.20 16.18
CA HIS A 672 15.82 -36.45 14.92
C HIS A 672 15.49 -37.36 13.73
N PHE A 673 14.62 -36.90 12.81
CA PHE A 673 14.08 -37.72 11.72
C PHE A 673 15.15 -38.47 10.90
N ARG A 674 16.24 -37.79 10.51
CA ARG A 674 17.42 -38.41 9.85
C ARG A 674 18.49 -38.99 10.77
N THR A 675 18.97 -38.25 11.77
CA THR A 675 20.14 -38.65 12.58
C THR A 675 19.80 -39.44 13.85
N GLY A 676 18.53 -39.72 14.11
CA GLY A 676 18.05 -40.46 15.28
C GLY A 676 18.51 -39.85 16.59
N THR A 677 19.04 -40.68 17.48
CA THR A 677 19.55 -40.29 18.80
C THR A 677 21.05 -39.96 18.81
N LYS A 678 21.70 -39.75 17.65
CA LYS A 678 23.13 -39.41 17.56
C LYS A 678 23.46 -38.09 18.28
N TRP A 679 22.55 -37.11 18.21
CA TRP A 679 22.76 -35.77 18.73
C TRP A 679 21.74 -35.42 19.83
N ARG A 680 22.22 -34.77 20.89
CA ARG A 680 21.41 -34.20 21.99
C ARG A 680 21.39 -32.67 21.99
N ILE A 681 22.39 -32.10 21.33
CA ILE A 681 22.52 -30.66 21.03
C ILE A 681 22.28 -30.43 19.55
N TYR A 682 21.67 -29.30 19.22
CA TYR A 682 21.34 -28.92 17.85
C TYR A 682 21.74 -27.46 17.60
N PRO A 683 22.31 -27.14 16.43
CA PRO A 683 22.69 -25.78 16.10
C PRO A 683 21.45 -24.90 15.97
N THR A 684 21.59 -23.60 16.22
CA THR A 684 20.55 -22.61 15.91
C THR A 684 20.51 -22.31 14.43
N TYR A 685 19.41 -21.69 13.97
CA TYR A 685 19.26 -21.21 12.59
C TYR A 685 20.43 -20.30 12.20
N ASP A 686 20.74 -19.29 13.01
CA ASP A 686 21.78 -18.29 12.72
C ASP A 686 23.19 -18.92 12.58
N PHE A 687 23.47 -20.00 13.31
CA PHE A 687 24.74 -20.73 13.21
C PHE A 687 24.76 -21.73 12.04
N ALA A 688 23.70 -22.52 11.86
CA ALA A 688 23.64 -23.54 10.81
C ALA A 688 23.49 -22.94 9.41
N HIS A 689 22.59 -21.96 9.25
CA HIS A 689 22.13 -21.50 7.95
C HIS A 689 23.24 -20.81 7.14
N CYS A 690 24.06 -19.98 7.80
CA CYS A 690 25.16 -19.26 7.14
C CYS A 690 26.36 -20.15 6.82
N LEU A 691 26.69 -21.11 7.69
CA LEU A 691 27.77 -22.08 7.48
C LEU A 691 27.39 -23.13 6.43
N CYS A 692 26.15 -23.63 6.43
CA CYS A 692 25.65 -24.52 5.37
C CYS A 692 25.65 -23.81 4.00
N ASP A 693 25.28 -22.53 3.93
CA ASP A 693 25.41 -21.74 2.70
C ASP A 693 26.88 -21.67 2.21
N SER A 694 27.86 -21.60 3.12
CA SER A 694 29.27 -21.70 2.76
C SER A 694 29.64 -23.08 2.22
N PHE A 695 29.22 -24.14 2.91
CA PHE A 695 29.56 -25.53 2.57
C PHE A 695 29.02 -25.94 1.20
N GLU A 696 27.85 -25.44 0.82
CA GLU A 696 27.16 -25.71 -0.45
C GLU A 696 27.62 -24.80 -1.60
N GLY A 697 28.51 -23.83 -1.33
CA GLY A 697 29.03 -22.89 -2.32
C GLY A 697 27.99 -21.85 -2.79
N ILE A 698 27.05 -21.46 -1.92
CA ILE A 698 25.97 -20.53 -2.25
C ILE A 698 26.55 -19.15 -2.58
N THR A 699 26.49 -18.76 -3.86
CA THR A 699 26.92 -17.42 -4.29
C THR A 699 25.95 -16.32 -3.87
N HIS A 700 24.64 -16.63 -3.89
CA HIS A 700 23.55 -15.69 -3.69
C HIS A 700 22.56 -16.28 -2.68
N SER A 701 22.69 -15.88 -1.41
CA SER A 701 21.86 -16.31 -0.30
C SER A 701 20.65 -15.37 -0.17
N LEU A 702 19.60 -15.63 -0.94
CA LEU A 702 18.42 -14.76 -0.99
C LEU A 702 17.43 -15.12 0.12
N CYS A 703 17.05 -14.14 0.95
CA CYS A 703 16.11 -14.29 2.07
C CYS A 703 15.17 -13.08 2.17
N THR A 704 14.26 -13.04 3.15
CA THR A 704 13.34 -11.91 3.32
C THR A 704 13.88 -10.82 4.26
N THR A 705 13.34 -9.61 4.17
CA THR A 705 13.81 -8.44 4.95
C THR A 705 13.60 -8.54 6.47
N GLU A 706 12.85 -9.51 6.99
CA GLU A 706 12.88 -9.83 8.43
C GLU A 706 14.27 -10.26 8.93
N PHE A 707 15.15 -10.75 8.04
CA PHE A 707 16.50 -11.22 8.37
C PHE A 707 17.61 -10.19 8.09
N ILE A 708 17.29 -8.93 7.79
CA ILE A 708 18.29 -7.91 7.45
C ILE A 708 19.30 -7.65 8.60
N MET A 709 18.84 -7.72 9.85
CA MET A 709 19.71 -7.59 11.02
C MET A 709 20.66 -8.78 11.20
N SER A 710 20.28 -10.00 10.79
CA SER A 710 21.16 -11.17 10.92
C SER A 710 22.22 -11.25 9.83
N ARG A 711 22.21 -10.36 8.82
CA ARG A 711 23.31 -10.28 7.84
C ARG A 711 24.65 -9.98 8.51
N GLU A 712 24.68 -9.16 9.55
CA GLU A 712 25.90 -8.83 10.29
C GLU A 712 26.48 -10.04 11.03
N SER A 713 25.63 -10.81 11.73
CA SER A 713 26.06 -12.04 12.41
C SER A 713 26.40 -13.18 11.43
N TYR A 714 25.70 -13.25 10.30
CA TYR A 714 25.97 -14.15 9.16
C TYR A 714 27.35 -13.88 8.54
N GLU A 715 27.68 -12.62 8.27
CA GLU A 715 28.96 -12.22 7.70
C GLU A 715 30.09 -12.39 8.74
N TRP A 716 29.85 -12.01 10.01
CA TRP A 716 30.78 -12.22 11.14
C TRP A 716 31.17 -13.69 11.33
N LEU A 717 30.18 -14.61 11.36
CA LEU A 717 30.46 -16.03 11.61
C LEU A 717 31.22 -16.66 10.43
N ASN A 718 30.83 -16.32 9.20
CA ASN A 718 31.51 -16.80 8.00
C ASN A 718 32.97 -16.31 7.95
N GLN A 719 33.24 -15.04 8.21
CA GLN A 719 34.60 -14.47 8.25
C GLN A 719 35.53 -15.14 9.27
N LEU A 720 34.99 -15.74 10.33
CA LEU A 720 35.78 -16.39 11.38
C LEU A 720 36.07 -17.88 11.13
N LEU A 721 35.24 -18.57 10.34
CA LEU A 721 35.18 -20.04 10.31
C LEU A 721 35.32 -20.68 8.92
N VAL A 722 35.15 -19.94 7.81
CA VAL A 722 35.16 -20.51 6.45
C VAL A 722 35.81 -19.59 5.40
N ASP A 723 36.49 -20.20 4.43
CA ASP A 723 37.18 -19.46 3.35
C ASP A 723 36.20 -18.88 2.32
N PHE A 724 35.17 -19.67 1.95
CA PHE A 724 34.12 -19.21 1.04
C PHE A 724 33.00 -18.53 1.82
N GLN A 725 32.85 -17.22 1.60
CA GLN A 725 31.82 -16.41 2.25
C GLN A 725 30.67 -16.17 1.25
N PRO A 726 29.46 -16.68 1.48
CA PRO A 726 28.27 -16.37 0.68
C PRO A 726 27.88 -14.89 0.74
N MET A 727 27.04 -14.42 -0.18
CA MET A 727 26.44 -13.07 -0.10
C MET A 727 24.95 -13.18 0.27
N GLN A 728 24.58 -12.78 1.49
CA GLN A 728 23.17 -12.66 1.88
C GLN A 728 22.57 -11.37 1.31
N ARG A 729 21.38 -11.45 0.70
CA ARG A 729 20.60 -10.28 0.24
C ARG A 729 19.10 -10.49 0.47
N GLU A 730 18.46 -9.43 0.94
CA GLU A 730 17.11 -9.46 1.50
C GLU A 730 16.07 -8.82 0.57
N TYR A 731 14.99 -9.55 0.26
CA TYR A 731 13.86 -9.04 -0.50
C TYR A 731 12.58 -8.88 0.33
N GLY A 732 11.71 -7.98 -0.11
CA GLY A 732 10.42 -7.68 0.49
C GLY A 732 9.47 -8.87 0.44
N ARG A 733 9.00 -9.28 1.62
CA ARG A 733 8.00 -10.34 1.79
C ARG A 733 6.69 -9.98 1.08
N LEU A 734 6.08 -10.99 0.46
CA LEU A 734 4.71 -10.93 -0.05
C LEU A 734 3.72 -11.29 1.06
N ASN A 735 2.85 -10.35 1.39
CA ASN A 735 1.71 -10.51 2.29
C ASN A 735 0.40 -10.24 1.52
N LEU A 736 -0.63 -11.04 1.77
CA LEU A 736 -2.00 -10.73 1.33
C LEU A 736 -2.79 -10.05 2.46
N THR A 737 -3.58 -9.04 2.12
CA THR A 737 -4.73 -8.60 2.91
C THR A 737 -5.95 -9.49 2.62
N GLY A 738 -7.05 -9.34 3.37
CA GLY A 738 -8.26 -10.18 3.26
C GLY A 738 -8.11 -11.60 3.82
N THR A 739 -6.95 -11.96 4.37
CA THR A 739 -6.66 -13.32 4.83
C THR A 739 -5.63 -13.39 5.97
N ILE A 740 -5.33 -14.62 6.42
CA ILE A 740 -4.25 -14.93 7.36
C ILE A 740 -3.33 -16.01 6.78
N MET A 741 -2.03 -15.86 6.99
CA MET A 741 -1.00 -16.79 6.46
C MET A 741 -0.10 -17.37 7.56
N SER A 742 -0.29 -17.01 8.82
CA SER A 742 0.54 -17.55 9.92
C SER A 742 0.13 -18.99 10.26
N LYS A 743 1.13 -19.85 10.45
CA LYS A 743 0.97 -21.27 10.77
C LYS A 743 0.13 -21.52 12.03
N ARG A 744 0.24 -20.64 13.04
CA ARG A 744 -0.55 -20.71 14.29
C ARG A 744 -2.03 -20.43 14.04
N ASP A 745 -2.31 -19.38 13.28
CA ASP A 745 -3.68 -18.92 13.03
C ASP A 745 -4.40 -19.89 12.06
N LEU A 746 -3.70 -20.36 11.02
CA LEU A 746 -4.19 -21.38 10.09
C LEU A 746 -4.49 -22.72 10.79
N ARG A 747 -3.62 -23.16 11.71
CA ARG A 747 -3.87 -24.36 12.53
C ARG A 747 -5.15 -24.21 13.35
N SER A 748 -5.35 -23.05 13.97
CA SER A 748 -6.56 -22.76 14.76
C SER A 748 -7.85 -22.86 13.94
N LEU A 749 -7.87 -22.40 12.67
CA LEU A 749 -9.04 -22.57 11.79
C LEU A 749 -9.41 -24.06 11.55
N ILE A 750 -8.41 -24.93 11.44
CA ILE A 750 -8.56 -26.37 11.13
C ILE A 750 -8.93 -27.17 12.39
N GLU A 751 -8.40 -26.78 13.54
CA GLU A 751 -8.76 -27.35 14.85
C GLU A 751 -10.21 -27.00 15.22
N ASN A 752 -10.61 -25.74 15.03
CA ASN A 752 -11.98 -25.25 15.26
C ASN A 752 -12.97 -25.56 14.12
N LYS A 753 -12.59 -26.37 13.11
CA LYS A 753 -13.44 -26.83 11.99
C LYS A 753 -14.10 -25.73 11.15
N VAL A 754 -13.52 -24.53 11.14
CA VAL A 754 -13.93 -23.42 10.26
C VAL A 754 -13.62 -23.75 8.79
N VAL A 755 -12.54 -24.50 8.57
CA VAL A 755 -12.08 -24.98 7.26
C VAL A 755 -11.86 -26.49 7.28
N ARG A 756 -11.99 -27.13 6.11
CA ARG A 756 -11.96 -28.59 5.91
C ARG A 756 -10.59 -29.20 6.24
N GLY A 757 -9.50 -28.50 5.96
CA GLY A 757 -8.13 -28.96 6.14
C GLY A 757 -7.09 -27.92 5.70
N TRP A 758 -5.82 -28.30 5.67
CA TRP A 758 -4.71 -27.44 5.19
C TRP A 758 -4.79 -27.10 3.70
N ASP A 759 -5.62 -27.82 2.96
CA ASP A 759 -5.87 -27.75 1.53
C ASP A 759 -7.27 -27.17 1.18
N ASP A 760 -8.05 -26.71 2.16
CA ASP A 760 -9.34 -26.07 1.92
C ASP A 760 -9.18 -24.88 0.95
N PRO A 761 -9.90 -24.84 -0.19
CA PRO A 761 -9.76 -23.80 -1.22
C PRO A 761 -9.92 -22.34 -0.76
N ARG A 762 -10.42 -22.09 0.45
CA ARG A 762 -10.53 -20.74 1.04
C ARG A 762 -9.22 -20.27 1.70
N LEU A 763 -8.20 -21.12 1.79
CA LEU A 763 -6.87 -20.82 2.36
C LEU A 763 -5.85 -20.47 1.27
N TYR A 764 -4.79 -19.75 1.68
CA TYR A 764 -3.65 -19.38 0.82
C TYR A 764 -2.38 -20.22 1.09
N THR A 765 -2.57 -21.48 1.52
CA THR A 765 -1.51 -22.50 1.41
C THR A 765 -1.32 -22.86 -0.06
N LEU A 766 -0.13 -23.31 -0.48
CA LEU A 766 0.09 -23.71 -1.88
C LEU A 766 -0.69 -24.99 -2.23
N LYS A 767 -0.94 -25.86 -1.24
CA LYS A 767 -1.82 -27.03 -1.38
C LYS A 767 -3.28 -26.63 -1.62
N ALA A 768 -3.78 -25.62 -0.91
CA ALA A 768 -5.12 -25.05 -1.09
C ALA A 768 -5.25 -24.30 -2.42
N ILE A 769 -4.27 -23.47 -2.79
CA ILE A 769 -4.23 -22.75 -4.07
C ILE A 769 -4.24 -23.74 -5.25
N ARG A 770 -3.49 -24.85 -5.14
CA ARG A 770 -3.54 -25.97 -6.10
C ARG A 770 -4.94 -26.61 -6.12
N ARG A 771 -5.49 -27.07 -4.98
CA ARG A 771 -6.84 -27.69 -4.90
C ARG A 771 -7.99 -26.78 -5.36
N ARG A 772 -7.86 -25.47 -5.15
CA ARG A 772 -8.77 -24.43 -5.66
C ARG A 772 -8.81 -24.37 -7.19
N GLY A 773 -7.80 -24.94 -7.86
CA GLY A 773 -7.68 -24.97 -9.31
C GLY A 773 -6.95 -23.78 -9.91
N ILE A 774 -6.10 -23.07 -9.16
CA ILE A 774 -5.29 -21.98 -9.71
C ILE A 774 -4.08 -22.58 -10.46
N PRO A 775 -3.84 -22.26 -11.74
CA PRO A 775 -2.68 -22.78 -12.47
C PRO A 775 -1.35 -22.26 -11.88
N PRO A 776 -0.27 -23.07 -11.87
CA PRO A 776 1.04 -22.63 -11.39
C PRO A 776 1.58 -21.47 -12.24
N GLY A 777 1.33 -21.47 -13.56
CA GLY A 777 1.70 -20.36 -14.44
C GLY A 777 0.98 -19.05 -14.12
N ALA A 778 -0.27 -19.09 -13.63
CA ALA A 778 -0.99 -17.88 -13.18
C ALA A 778 -0.37 -17.31 -11.90
N LEU A 779 -0.01 -18.20 -10.97
CA LEU A 779 0.67 -17.86 -9.73
C LEU A 779 2.07 -17.28 -9.97
N LEU A 780 2.85 -17.84 -10.89
CA LEU A 780 4.15 -17.27 -11.27
C LEU A 780 3.98 -15.91 -11.97
N SER A 781 3.05 -15.79 -12.93
CA SER A 781 2.77 -14.52 -13.61
C SER A 781 2.43 -13.39 -12.63
N PHE A 782 1.62 -13.68 -11.59
CA PHE A 782 1.33 -12.75 -10.51
C PHE A 782 2.58 -12.32 -9.73
N ILE A 783 3.47 -13.26 -9.39
CA ILE A 783 4.72 -12.92 -8.70
C ILE A 783 5.65 -12.09 -9.59
N TYR A 784 5.69 -12.37 -10.89
CA TYR A 784 6.51 -11.68 -11.88
C TYR A 784 6.00 -10.24 -12.11
N GLU A 785 4.67 -10.05 -12.20
CA GLU A 785 3.99 -8.75 -12.29
C GLU A 785 4.24 -7.85 -11.07
N LEU A 786 4.33 -8.43 -9.87
CA LEU A 786 4.65 -7.70 -8.64
C LEU A 786 6.12 -7.27 -8.54
N GLY A 787 7.03 -7.96 -9.24
CA GLY A 787 8.46 -7.73 -9.16
C GLY A 787 9.08 -7.96 -7.78
N VAL A 788 10.30 -7.45 -7.60
CA VAL A 788 11.09 -7.62 -6.39
C VAL A 788 11.75 -6.30 -5.99
N THR A 789 11.49 -5.89 -4.76
CA THR A 789 12.09 -4.74 -4.04
C THR A 789 12.45 -5.21 -2.62
N THR A 790 13.03 -4.35 -1.79
CA THR A 790 13.27 -4.60 -0.35
C THR A 790 12.01 -4.40 0.51
N SER A 791 11.12 -3.49 0.10
CA SER A 791 9.90 -3.11 0.83
C SER A 791 8.86 -4.24 0.91
N MET A 792 8.22 -4.40 2.07
CA MET A 792 7.14 -5.39 2.24
C MET A 792 5.97 -5.10 1.30
N SER A 793 5.54 -6.11 0.55
CA SER A 793 4.47 -6.00 -0.45
C SER A 793 3.14 -6.45 0.17
N PHE A 794 2.24 -5.50 0.47
CA PHE A 794 0.87 -5.80 0.92
C PHE A 794 -0.09 -5.72 -0.27
N ILE A 795 -0.60 -6.88 -0.70
CA ILE A 795 -1.44 -7.00 -1.90
C ILE A 795 -2.85 -7.43 -1.51
N ASP A 796 -3.85 -6.79 -2.12
CA ASP A 796 -5.27 -7.16 -1.94
C ASP A 796 -5.58 -8.49 -2.64
N ASP A 797 -6.35 -9.37 -1.99
CA ASP A 797 -6.64 -10.70 -2.54
C ASP A 797 -7.51 -10.65 -3.80
N LYS A 798 -8.26 -9.56 -4.02
CA LYS A 798 -8.92 -9.26 -5.29
C LYS A 798 -7.93 -9.02 -6.44
N ARG A 799 -6.75 -8.42 -6.19
CA ARG A 799 -5.70 -8.24 -7.22
C ARG A 799 -5.11 -9.60 -7.59
N PHE A 800 -4.90 -10.48 -6.61
CA PHE A 800 -4.52 -11.86 -6.88
C PHE A 800 -5.60 -12.60 -7.70
N GLU A 801 -6.87 -12.52 -7.30
CA GLU A 801 -7.97 -13.08 -8.11
C GLU A 801 -8.06 -12.47 -9.51
N GLN A 802 -7.74 -11.18 -9.69
CA GLN A 802 -7.74 -10.50 -10.98
C GLN A 802 -6.66 -11.05 -11.91
N CYS A 803 -5.43 -11.21 -11.44
CA CYS A 803 -4.33 -11.78 -12.24
C CYS A 803 -4.69 -13.22 -12.67
N VAL A 804 -5.18 -14.04 -11.73
CA VAL A 804 -5.68 -15.40 -12.00
C VAL A 804 -6.82 -15.40 -13.03
N ARG A 805 -7.80 -14.49 -12.91
CA ARG A 805 -8.93 -14.34 -13.84
C ARG A 805 -8.48 -13.93 -15.25
N GLN A 806 -7.53 -13.00 -15.36
CA GLN A 806 -6.97 -12.55 -16.64
C GLN A 806 -6.18 -13.66 -17.33
N TYR A 807 -5.41 -14.45 -16.57
CA TYR A 807 -4.70 -15.62 -17.07
C TYR A 807 -5.69 -16.67 -17.61
N LEU A 808 -6.74 -17.01 -16.83
CA LEU A 808 -7.73 -18.03 -17.21
C LEU A 808 -8.57 -17.63 -18.44
N GLU A 809 -9.00 -16.36 -18.57
CA GLU A 809 -9.80 -15.86 -19.73
C GLU A 809 -9.12 -16.09 -21.09
N LYS A 810 -7.78 -16.16 -21.10
CA LYS A 810 -6.95 -16.43 -22.28
C LYS A 810 -6.55 -17.90 -22.45
N SER A 811 -6.72 -18.76 -21.45
CA SER A 811 -6.01 -20.05 -21.37
C SER A 811 -6.85 -21.30 -21.07
N VAL A 812 -8.11 -21.17 -20.64
CA VAL A 812 -9.00 -22.34 -20.42
C VAL A 812 -10.18 -22.39 -21.38
N PRO A 813 -10.65 -23.61 -21.75
CA PRO A 813 -11.84 -23.81 -22.58
C PRO A 813 -13.12 -23.35 -21.87
N ARG A 814 -14.18 -23.12 -22.64
CA ARG A 814 -15.48 -22.59 -22.16
C ARG A 814 -16.55 -23.69 -22.24
N LEU A 815 -17.37 -23.77 -21.20
CA LEU A 815 -18.51 -24.70 -21.07
C LEU A 815 -19.76 -24.00 -20.55
N MET A 816 -20.91 -24.66 -20.71
CA MET A 816 -22.17 -24.37 -20.04
C MET A 816 -22.32 -25.20 -18.76
N LEU A 817 -22.64 -24.49 -17.67
CA LEU A 817 -22.91 -25.03 -16.35
C LEU A 817 -24.16 -24.33 -15.78
N VAL A 818 -25.05 -25.09 -15.20
CA VAL A 818 -26.28 -24.62 -14.56
C VAL A 818 -26.22 -25.00 -13.08
N LEU A 819 -26.34 -24.05 -12.16
CA LEU A 819 -26.15 -24.29 -10.72
C LEU A 819 -27.43 -24.79 -10.04
N ASP A 820 -28.55 -24.19 -10.41
CA ASP A 820 -29.90 -24.56 -9.95
C ASP A 820 -30.77 -24.85 -11.18
N PRO A 821 -30.84 -26.10 -11.65
CA PRO A 821 -31.50 -26.43 -12.90
C PRO A 821 -33.03 -26.39 -12.80
N VAL A 822 -33.64 -25.61 -13.69
CA VAL A 822 -35.08 -25.66 -14.00
C VAL A 822 -35.26 -26.21 -15.41
N PRO A 823 -36.06 -27.28 -15.61
CA PRO A 823 -36.32 -27.80 -16.94
C PRO A 823 -37.21 -26.85 -17.75
N VAL A 824 -36.84 -26.67 -19.02
CA VAL A 824 -37.62 -26.00 -20.04
C VAL A 824 -37.97 -27.02 -21.12
N LEU A 825 -39.26 -27.24 -21.35
CA LEU A 825 -39.77 -28.01 -22.49
C LEU A 825 -39.99 -27.06 -23.66
N ILE A 826 -39.20 -27.22 -24.74
CA ILE A 826 -39.38 -26.49 -26.00
C ILE A 826 -40.28 -27.35 -26.90
N GLU A 827 -41.55 -26.96 -27.03
CA GLU A 827 -42.58 -27.81 -27.60
C GLU A 827 -42.33 -28.10 -29.11
N ASP A 828 -41.87 -27.08 -29.86
CA ASP A 828 -41.55 -27.15 -31.29
C ASP A 828 -40.07 -27.52 -31.60
N ALA A 829 -39.29 -27.94 -30.60
CA ALA A 829 -37.90 -28.35 -30.86
C ALA A 829 -37.79 -29.69 -31.60
N GLU A 830 -36.92 -29.73 -32.59
CA GLU A 830 -36.41 -30.94 -33.23
C GLU A 830 -35.02 -31.25 -32.65
N GLU A 831 -34.69 -32.54 -32.49
CA GLU A 831 -33.40 -32.93 -31.93
C GLU A 831 -32.28 -32.88 -32.97
N GLN A 832 -31.25 -32.10 -32.69
CA GLN A 832 -30.11 -31.89 -33.59
C GLN A 832 -28.80 -31.84 -32.81
N ASP A 833 -27.69 -32.11 -33.50
CA ASP A 833 -26.35 -31.95 -32.95
C ASP A 833 -25.87 -30.53 -33.19
N LEU A 834 -25.32 -29.89 -32.17
CA LEU A 834 -24.72 -28.56 -32.22
C LEU A 834 -23.21 -28.68 -32.02
N ASP A 835 -22.43 -28.27 -33.01
CA ASP A 835 -20.97 -28.15 -32.90
C ASP A 835 -20.60 -26.84 -32.19
N VAL A 836 -20.03 -26.95 -30.99
CA VAL A 836 -19.75 -25.85 -30.07
C VAL A 836 -18.24 -25.67 -29.89
N PRO A 837 -17.67 -24.48 -30.17
CA PRO A 837 -16.24 -24.23 -29.99
C PRO A 837 -15.90 -23.98 -28.52
N PHE A 838 -14.81 -24.60 -28.04
CA PHE A 838 -14.28 -24.38 -26.69
C PHE A 838 -13.77 -22.95 -26.47
N SER A 839 -13.40 -22.24 -27.54
CA SER A 839 -13.10 -20.81 -27.48
C SER A 839 -13.53 -20.12 -28.77
N PRO A 840 -14.31 -19.02 -28.70
CA PRO A 840 -14.65 -18.21 -29.87
C PRO A 840 -13.46 -17.34 -30.35
N LYS A 841 -12.33 -17.36 -29.64
CA LYS A 841 -11.11 -16.60 -29.97
C LYS A 841 -9.94 -17.47 -30.41
N ASP A 842 -9.89 -18.72 -29.95
CA ASP A 842 -8.79 -19.66 -30.27
C ASP A 842 -9.32 -20.98 -30.83
N PRO A 843 -9.32 -21.15 -32.16
CA PRO A 843 -9.67 -22.41 -32.81
C PRO A 843 -8.80 -23.61 -32.40
N LYS A 844 -7.59 -23.41 -31.86
CA LYS A 844 -6.70 -24.51 -31.45
C LYS A 844 -7.25 -25.29 -30.26
N MET A 845 -8.10 -24.67 -29.43
CA MET A 845 -8.82 -25.39 -28.37
C MET A 845 -9.80 -26.42 -28.94
N GLY A 846 -10.30 -26.22 -30.18
CA GLY A 846 -11.21 -27.11 -30.88
C GLY A 846 -12.68 -26.92 -30.50
N SER A 847 -13.49 -27.94 -30.77
CA SER A 847 -14.94 -27.97 -30.52
C SER A 847 -15.40 -29.34 -30.03
N HIS A 848 -16.61 -29.39 -29.48
CA HIS A 848 -17.33 -30.61 -29.12
C HIS A 848 -18.78 -30.55 -29.61
N LYS A 849 -19.53 -31.64 -29.45
CA LYS A 849 -20.96 -31.69 -29.80
C LYS A 849 -21.87 -31.70 -28.58
N ILE A 850 -22.95 -30.94 -28.67
CA ILE A 850 -24.09 -30.97 -27.76
C ILE A 850 -25.30 -31.52 -28.52
N ARG A 851 -26.00 -32.51 -27.97
CA ARG A 851 -27.30 -32.93 -28.50
C ARG A 851 -28.39 -31.98 -27.98
N LEU A 852 -29.06 -31.24 -28.85
CA LEU A 852 -30.29 -30.53 -28.49
C LEU A 852 -31.42 -31.56 -28.29
N THR A 853 -32.07 -31.49 -27.14
CA THR A 853 -33.23 -32.30 -26.74
C THR A 853 -34.46 -31.41 -26.57
N LYS A 854 -35.68 -31.96 -26.67
CA LYS A 854 -36.92 -31.18 -26.44
C LYS A 854 -36.98 -30.59 -25.03
N ARG A 855 -36.43 -31.28 -24.03
CA ARG A 855 -36.21 -30.76 -22.68
C ARG A 855 -34.78 -30.28 -22.56
N ILE A 856 -34.58 -29.06 -22.10
CA ILE A 856 -33.29 -28.51 -21.66
C ILE A 856 -33.39 -28.03 -20.22
N TYR A 857 -32.28 -27.66 -19.60
CA TYR A 857 -32.25 -27.04 -18.28
C TYR A 857 -31.57 -25.67 -18.36
N ILE A 858 -32.16 -24.69 -17.67
CA ILE A 858 -31.59 -23.34 -17.48
C ILE A 858 -31.43 -23.06 -15.99
N ASP A 859 -30.63 -22.06 -15.64
CA ASP A 859 -30.47 -21.63 -14.25
C ASP A 859 -31.75 -20.96 -13.72
N ARG A 860 -32.21 -21.34 -12.52
CA ARG A 860 -33.41 -20.78 -11.87
C ARG A 860 -33.38 -19.25 -11.80
N SER A 861 -32.21 -18.65 -11.65
CA SER A 861 -32.05 -17.19 -11.60
C SER A 861 -32.30 -16.48 -12.95
N ASP A 862 -32.43 -17.23 -14.05
CA ASP A 862 -32.75 -16.75 -15.39
C ASP A 862 -34.23 -16.92 -15.80
N PHE A 863 -35.08 -17.51 -14.95
CA PHE A 863 -36.54 -17.42 -15.08
C PHE A 863 -37.17 -16.55 -13.96
N ARG A 864 -38.23 -15.80 -14.30
CA ARG A 864 -39.10 -15.12 -13.32
C ARG A 864 -40.56 -15.13 -13.77
N GLU A 865 -41.47 -15.34 -12.83
CA GLU A 865 -42.93 -15.33 -13.06
C GLU A 865 -43.44 -13.94 -13.47
N VAL A 866 -42.91 -12.89 -12.83
CA VAL A 866 -43.27 -11.49 -13.08
C VAL A 866 -42.08 -10.79 -13.73
N ASP A 867 -42.28 -10.25 -14.93
CA ASP A 867 -41.23 -9.48 -15.60
C ASP A 867 -41.03 -8.11 -14.96
N SER A 868 -39.82 -7.55 -15.11
CA SER A 868 -39.51 -6.18 -14.73
C SER A 868 -38.66 -5.50 -15.80
N LYS A 869 -38.79 -4.18 -15.91
CA LYS A 869 -38.16 -3.35 -16.96
C LYS A 869 -36.64 -3.52 -17.09
N ASN A 870 -35.97 -3.88 -15.99
CA ASN A 870 -34.52 -4.07 -15.91
C ASN A 870 -34.08 -5.55 -16.03
N TYR A 871 -35.04 -6.48 -16.02
CA TYR A 871 -34.77 -7.89 -16.23
C TYR A 871 -34.67 -8.19 -17.73
N LEU A 872 -33.69 -9.00 -18.13
CA LEU A 872 -33.38 -9.27 -19.54
C LEU A 872 -33.57 -10.73 -19.95
N ARG A 873 -33.83 -11.64 -18.99
CA ARG A 873 -33.92 -13.09 -19.20
C ARG A 873 -35.38 -13.55 -19.29
N LEU A 874 -35.64 -14.85 -19.11
CA LEU A 874 -36.91 -15.49 -19.43
C LEU A 874 -38.02 -15.15 -18.42
N ALA A 875 -39.20 -14.82 -18.94
CA ALA A 875 -40.43 -14.61 -18.19
C ALA A 875 -41.63 -14.95 -19.11
N PRO A 876 -42.84 -15.19 -18.58
CA PRO A 876 -44.01 -15.48 -19.40
C PRO A 876 -44.23 -14.47 -20.53
N GLY A 877 -44.40 -14.96 -21.76
CA GLY A 877 -44.56 -14.15 -22.97
C GLY A 877 -43.29 -13.47 -23.50
N LYS A 878 -42.14 -13.62 -22.83
CA LYS A 878 -40.88 -12.93 -23.14
C LYS A 878 -39.84 -13.86 -23.78
N THR A 879 -39.05 -13.29 -24.69
CA THR A 879 -38.04 -13.99 -25.49
C THR A 879 -36.62 -13.84 -24.90
N VAL A 880 -35.84 -14.93 -24.87
CA VAL A 880 -34.42 -14.96 -24.50
C VAL A 880 -33.61 -15.78 -25.51
N GLY A 881 -32.34 -15.42 -25.73
CA GLY A 881 -31.42 -16.24 -26.51
C GLY A 881 -30.86 -17.39 -25.67
N LEU A 882 -30.62 -18.54 -26.30
CA LEU A 882 -29.83 -19.64 -25.73
C LEU A 882 -28.42 -19.58 -26.34
N LEU A 883 -27.37 -19.72 -25.54
CA LEU A 883 -25.99 -19.72 -26.06
C LEU A 883 -25.80 -20.83 -27.09
N GLN A 884 -25.06 -20.54 -28.17
CA GLN A 884 -24.81 -21.43 -29.32
C GLN A 884 -26.05 -21.87 -30.13
N MET A 885 -27.25 -21.39 -29.79
CA MET A 885 -28.46 -21.63 -30.61
C MET A 885 -28.65 -20.51 -31.65
N PRO A 886 -29.16 -20.84 -32.86
CA PRO A 886 -29.49 -19.83 -33.87
C PRO A 886 -30.75 -19.03 -33.47
N ASP A 887 -31.79 -19.74 -33.04
CA ASP A 887 -33.10 -19.17 -32.70
C ASP A 887 -33.27 -18.96 -31.19
N PRO A 888 -33.90 -17.86 -30.76
CA PRO A 888 -34.25 -17.63 -29.36
C PRO A 888 -35.53 -18.37 -28.95
N ILE A 889 -35.72 -18.58 -27.65
CA ILE A 889 -36.95 -19.18 -27.10
C ILE A 889 -37.83 -18.15 -26.38
N LYS A 890 -39.13 -18.38 -26.37
CA LYS A 890 -40.15 -17.57 -25.69
C LYS A 890 -40.99 -18.44 -24.77
N ALA A 891 -41.11 -18.07 -23.50
CA ALA A 891 -41.92 -18.83 -22.55
C ALA A 891 -43.42 -18.63 -22.81
N VAL A 892 -44.15 -19.75 -22.82
CA VAL A 892 -45.61 -19.84 -23.06
C VAL A 892 -46.35 -19.96 -21.73
N SER A 893 -45.90 -20.89 -20.88
CA SER A 893 -46.48 -21.17 -19.56
C SER A 893 -45.42 -21.82 -18.65
N PHE A 894 -45.78 -22.10 -17.40
CA PHE A 894 -44.93 -22.82 -16.44
C PHE A 894 -45.80 -23.51 -15.38
N THR A 895 -45.26 -24.55 -14.74
CA THR A 895 -45.88 -25.24 -13.60
C THR A 895 -45.17 -24.90 -12.31
N LYS A 896 -45.85 -25.12 -11.18
CA LYS A 896 -45.30 -25.01 -9.83
C LYS A 896 -45.44 -26.34 -9.09
N ASP A 897 -44.64 -26.51 -8.06
CA ASP A 897 -44.93 -27.43 -6.96
C ASP A 897 -45.97 -26.78 -6.02
N GLU A 898 -46.96 -27.55 -5.57
CA GLU A 898 -48.08 -27.03 -4.77
C GLU A 898 -47.70 -26.77 -3.30
N ALA A 899 -46.68 -27.44 -2.76
CA ALA A 899 -46.29 -27.34 -1.36
C ALA A 899 -45.25 -26.22 -1.11
N THR A 900 -44.35 -25.99 -2.05
CA THR A 900 -43.26 -25.00 -1.98
C THR A 900 -43.50 -23.76 -2.83
N GLY A 901 -44.43 -23.80 -3.79
CA GLY A 901 -44.67 -22.73 -4.75
C GLY A 901 -43.55 -22.51 -5.79
N ALA A 902 -42.51 -23.34 -5.76
CA ALA A 902 -41.35 -23.24 -6.65
C ALA A 902 -41.71 -23.69 -8.08
N VAL A 903 -41.09 -23.05 -9.09
CA VAL A 903 -41.28 -23.40 -10.51
C VAL A 903 -40.65 -24.78 -10.80
N THR A 904 -41.46 -25.69 -11.37
CA THR A 904 -41.09 -27.10 -11.62
C THR A 904 -40.78 -27.40 -13.09
N GLU A 905 -41.52 -26.82 -14.04
CA GLU A 905 -41.26 -26.89 -15.48
C GLU A 905 -41.66 -25.57 -16.14
N ILE A 906 -40.89 -25.13 -17.14
CA ILE A 906 -41.24 -24.00 -18.00
C ILE A 906 -41.54 -24.55 -19.40
N LYS A 907 -42.61 -24.07 -20.05
CA LYS A 907 -42.93 -24.41 -21.44
C LYS A 907 -42.58 -23.25 -22.35
N ALA A 908 -41.94 -23.54 -23.48
CA ALA A 908 -41.46 -22.55 -24.42
C ALA A 908 -41.61 -23.03 -25.87
N VAL A 909 -41.49 -22.08 -26.81
CA VAL A 909 -41.37 -22.32 -28.25
C VAL A 909 -40.26 -21.44 -28.83
N PHE A 910 -39.73 -21.79 -30.00
CA PHE A 910 -38.80 -20.92 -30.72
C PHE A 910 -39.49 -19.69 -31.31
N ASP A 911 -38.92 -18.51 -31.06
CA ASP A 911 -39.42 -17.21 -31.53
C ASP A 911 -38.72 -16.86 -32.87
N LYS A 912 -38.94 -17.70 -33.89
CA LYS A 912 -38.26 -17.67 -35.21
C LYS A 912 -38.55 -16.39 -36.03
N GLU A 913 -39.70 -15.77 -35.82
CA GLU A 913 -40.07 -14.45 -36.37
C GLU A 913 -39.72 -13.29 -35.39
N GLY A 914 -39.08 -13.62 -34.27
CA GLY A 914 -38.83 -12.73 -33.15
C GLY A 914 -37.79 -11.66 -33.41
N LYS A 915 -37.81 -10.61 -32.58
CA LYS A 915 -36.73 -9.62 -32.55
C LYS A 915 -35.54 -10.20 -31.80
N ARG A 916 -34.33 -10.07 -32.38
CA ARG A 916 -33.05 -10.52 -31.80
C ARG A 916 -33.01 -10.28 -30.28
N PRO A 917 -32.75 -11.32 -29.46
CA PRO A 917 -32.93 -11.24 -28.01
C PRO A 917 -31.94 -10.27 -27.36
N LYS A 918 -32.34 -9.69 -26.22
CA LYS A 918 -31.54 -8.71 -25.46
C LYS A 918 -30.34 -9.31 -24.74
N THR A 919 -30.33 -10.62 -24.52
CA THR A 919 -29.26 -11.38 -23.88
C THR A 919 -29.37 -12.85 -24.28
N TYR A 920 -28.28 -13.58 -24.10
CA TYR A 920 -28.22 -15.03 -24.22
C TYR A 920 -27.94 -15.63 -22.83
N ILE A 921 -28.47 -16.81 -22.55
CA ILE A 921 -28.26 -17.57 -21.30
C ILE A 921 -27.64 -18.93 -21.59
N GLN A 922 -26.86 -19.48 -20.65
CA GLN A 922 -26.38 -20.86 -20.77
C GLN A 922 -27.49 -21.84 -20.41
N TRP A 923 -27.40 -23.02 -21.00
CA TRP A 923 -28.34 -24.13 -20.85
C TRP A 923 -27.59 -25.44 -20.98
N VAL A 924 -28.21 -26.55 -20.57
CA VAL A 924 -27.68 -27.90 -20.81
C VAL A 924 -28.83 -28.83 -21.24
N PRO A 925 -28.62 -29.78 -22.16
CA PRO A 925 -29.67 -30.71 -22.57
C PRO A 925 -30.01 -31.74 -21.48
N GLU A 926 -31.12 -32.45 -21.67
CA GLU A 926 -31.46 -33.64 -20.90
C GLU A 926 -30.39 -34.74 -21.10
N GLY A 927 -30.06 -35.47 -20.04
CA GLY A 927 -28.93 -36.42 -20.02
C GLY A 927 -27.54 -35.80 -19.78
N SER A 928 -27.44 -34.49 -19.56
CA SER A 928 -26.18 -33.85 -19.16
C SER A 928 -25.72 -34.28 -17.76
N PRO A 929 -24.40 -34.53 -17.53
CA PRO A 929 -23.87 -34.93 -16.23
C PRO A 929 -24.25 -34.00 -15.06
N MET A 930 -24.57 -34.60 -13.92
CA MET A 930 -24.73 -33.91 -12.64
C MET A 930 -23.38 -33.67 -11.94
N ALA A 931 -23.28 -32.59 -11.18
CA ALA A 931 -22.09 -32.22 -10.41
C ALA A 931 -22.43 -31.54 -9.08
N GLU A 932 -21.60 -31.79 -8.06
CA GLU A 932 -21.58 -30.99 -6.84
C GLU A 932 -20.68 -29.75 -7.07
N VAL A 933 -21.24 -28.55 -7.09
CA VAL A 933 -20.48 -27.31 -7.32
C VAL A 933 -20.28 -26.54 -6.02
N ARG A 934 -19.01 -26.29 -5.66
CA ARG A 934 -18.58 -25.59 -4.45
C ARG A 934 -18.14 -24.17 -4.78
N ILE A 935 -18.89 -23.18 -4.26
CA ILE A 935 -18.63 -21.75 -4.45
C ILE A 935 -17.96 -21.18 -3.21
N HIS A 936 -16.63 -21.06 -3.30
CA HIS A 936 -15.77 -20.46 -2.27
C HIS A 936 -15.77 -18.93 -2.41
N LYS A 937 -16.20 -18.21 -1.36
CA LYS A 937 -16.10 -16.75 -1.21
C LYS A 937 -14.92 -16.42 -0.26
N ALA A 938 -14.65 -15.14 -0.01
CA ALA A 938 -13.68 -14.73 0.99
C ALA A 938 -14.00 -15.36 2.36
N LEU A 939 -12.98 -15.88 3.04
CA LEU A 939 -13.13 -16.55 4.35
C LEU A 939 -13.44 -15.56 5.48
N PHE A 940 -12.99 -14.32 5.31
CA PHE A 940 -13.14 -13.22 6.25
C PHE A 940 -14.07 -12.13 5.68
N LYS A 941 -14.63 -11.29 6.55
CA LYS A 941 -15.48 -10.17 6.16
C LYS A 941 -14.69 -8.88 5.92
N SER A 942 -13.56 -8.70 6.61
CA SER A 942 -12.69 -7.52 6.51
C SER A 942 -11.41 -7.78 5.69
N SER A 943 -10.77 -6.70 5.25
CA SER A 943 -9.43 -6.74 4.63
C SER A 943 -8.30 -6.94 5.65
N GLN A 944 -8.57 -6.79 6.97
CA GLN A 944 -7.56 -6.93 8.03
C GLN A 944 -8.10 -7.79 9.20
N PRO A 945 -8.39 -9.08 8.97
CA PRO A 945 -9.07 -9.94 9.95
C PRO A 945 -8.34 -10.07 11.30
N LYS A 946 -7.03 -9.83 11.34
CA LYS A 946 -6.25 -9.81 12.60
C LYS A 946 -6.61 -8.67 13.56
N LEU A 947 -7.18 -7.57 13.06
CA LEU A 947 -7.58 -6.40 13.87
C LEU A 947 -9.05 -6.45 14.32
N ALA A 948 -9.79 -7.50 13.96
CA ALA A 948 -11.19 -7.63 14.34
C ALA A 948 -11.38 -7.73 15.86
N ALA A 949 -12.43 -7.07 16.38
CA ALA A 949 -12.73 -7.04 17.81
C ALA A 949 -12.97 -8.45 18.37
N GLY A 950 -12.21 -8.82 19.41
CA GLY A 950 -12.19 -10.18 19.98
C GLY A 950 -11.38 -11.22 19.18
N GLY A 951 -10.66 -10.80 18.14
CA GLY A 951 -9.75 -11.65 17.35
C GLY A 951 -10.36 -12.19 16.05
N PHE A 952 -9.50 -12.69 15.16
CA PHE A 952 -9.85 -13.03 13.77
C PHE A 952 -10.97 -14.07 13.59
N MET A 953 -11.24 -14.90 14.60
CA MET A 953 -12.36 -15.85 14.56
C MET A 953 -13.71 -15.16 14.49
N ASN A 954 -13.84 -13.95 15.05
CA ASN A 954 -15.07 -13.15 14.96
C ASN A 954 -15.26 -12.53 13.57
N ASP A 955 -14.22 -12.49 12.73
CA ASP A 955 -14.29 -11.95 11.37
C ASP A 955 -14.59 -12.99 10.28
N ILE A 956 -14.82 -14.25 10.67
CA ILE A 956 -15.21 -15.28 9.71
C ILE A 956 -16.53 -14.94 9.02
N ASN A 957 -16.54 -15.15 7.71
CA ASN A 957 -17.72 -15.06 6.85
C ASN A 957 -18.48 -16.41 6.89
N PRO A 958 -19.72 -16.45 7.42
CA PRO A 958 -20.51 -17.69 7.48
C PRO A 958 -20.84 -18.22 6.08
N ASP A 959 -21.05 -17.32 5.11
CA ASP A 959 -21.35 -17.65 3.72
C ASP A 959 -20.08 -17.90 2.88
N SER A 960 -18.94 -18.21 3.52
CA SER A 960 -17.64 -18.40 2.82
C SER A 960 -17.59 -19.63 1.91
N GLU A 961 -18.45 -20.62 2.12
CA GLU A 961 -18.68 -21.74 1.20
C GLU A 961 -20.17 -21.82 0.85
N THR A 962 -20.52 -22.27 -0.35
CA THR A 962 -21.91 -22.55 -0.76
C THR A 962 -21.91 -23.72 -1.73
N ILE A 963 -22.69 -24.76 -1.44
CA ILE A 963 -22.68 -26.02 -2.19
C ILE A 963 -23.98 -26.16 -2.99
N TRP A 964 -23.85 -26.43 -4.29
CA TRP A 964 -24.95 -26.75 -5.19
C TRP A 964 -24.85 -28.24 -5.54
N PRO A 965 -25.60 -29.14 -4.89
CA PRO A 965 -25.42 -30.59 -5.02
C PRO A 965 -25.96 -31.17 -6.34
N ASN A 966 -26.87 -30.44 -7.00
CA ASN A 966 -27.62 -30.88 -8.17
C ASN A 966 -27.33 -30.01 -9.40
N ALA A 967 -26.14 -29.39 -9.49
CA ALA A 967 -25.76 -28.62 -10.67
C ALA A 967 -25.61 -29.56 -11.89
N MET A 968 -25.74 -29.03 -13.09
CA MET A 968 -25.62 -29.81 -14.33
C MET A 968 -24.63 -29.15 -15.29
N ILE A 969 -23.70 -29.94 -15.83
CA ILE A 969 -22.63 -29.51 -16.73
C ILE A 969 -22.77 -30.21 -18.09
N GLU A 970 -22.48 -29.51 -19.18
CA GLU A 970 -22.61 -30.09 -20.52
C GLU A 970 -21.58 -31.20 -20.82
N THR A 971 -21.91 -32.03 -21.82
CA THR A 971 -21.10 -33.19 -22.26
C THR A 971 -19.68 -32.86 -22.72
N GLY A 972 -19.41 -31.61 -23.14
CA GLY A 972 -18.06 -31.12 -23.45
C GLY A 972 -17.06 -31.25 -22.30
N PHE A 973 -17.53 -31.41 -21.05
CA PHE A 973 -16.68 -31.71 -19.91
C PHE A 973 -15.83 -32.98 -20.07
N HIS A 974 -16.36 -34.05 -20.69
CA HIS A 974 -15.59 -35.30 -20.88
C HIS A 974 -14.41 -35.12 -21.85
N GLU A 975 -14.57 -34.24 -22.86
CA GLU A 975 -13.52 -33.90 -23.82
C GLU A 975 -12.39 -33.10 -23.14
N ILE A 976 -12.76 -32.12 -22.30
CA ILE A 976 -11.82 -31.32 -21.50
C ILE A 976 -11.10 -32.20 -20.47
N ARG A 977 -11.81 -33.09 -19.76
CA ARG A 977 -11.22 -34.07 -18.82
C ARG A 977 -10.21 -34.99 -19.51
N ARG A 978 -10.48 -35.43 -20.75
CA ARG A 978 -9.55 -36.29 -21.52
C ARG A 978 -8.33 -35.53 -22.08
N ARG A 979 -8.41 -34.19 -22.21
CA ARG A 979 -7.38 -33.32 -22.79
C ARG A 979 -6.64 -32.44 -21.78
N ALA A 980 -6.88 -32.64 -20.48
CA ALA A 980 -6.16 -31.94 -19.41
C ALA A 980 -4.66 -32.32 -19.38
N PRO A 981 -3.75 -31.46 -18.87
CA PRO A 981 -3.99 -30.23 -18.11
C PRO A 981 -4.47 -29.03 -18.95
N TRP A 982 -5.30 -28.17 -18.35
CA TRP A 982 -5.73 -26.89 -18.95
C TRP A 982 -5.34 -25.70 -18.07
N PRO A 983 -4.50 -24.76 -18.55
CA PRO A 983 -3.69 -24.84 -19.77
C PRO A 983 -2.49 -25.79 -19.64
N GLU A 984 -1.89 -26.10 -20.78
CA GLU A 984 -0.63 -26.82 -20.95
C GLU A 984 0.64 -26.06 -20.46
N ALA A 985 0.63 -25.54 -19.23
CA ALA A 985 1.76 -24.80 -18.64
C ALA A 985 2.96 -25.70 -18.29
N GLU A 986 4.20 -25.17 -18.33
CA GLU A 986 5.44 -25.94 -18.06
C GLU A 986 5.38 -26.74 -16.74
N GLY A 987 4.90 -26.13 -15.66
CA GLY A 987 4.80 -26.79 -14.34
C GLY A 987 3.84 -27.97 -14.27
N GLU A 988 2.82 -28.01 -15.15
CA GLU A 988 1.88 -29.14 -15.22
C GLU A 988 2.33 -30.21 -16.23
N LYS A 989 3.47 -29.99 -16.92
CA LYS A 989 4.17 -30.99 -17.75
C LYS A 989 5.30 -31.70 -17.00
N LEU A 990 5.72 -31.17 -15.84
CA LEU A 990 6.82 -31.69 -15.02
C LEU A 990 6.35 -32.40 -13.73
N GLY A 991 5.03 -32.48 -13.50
CA GLY A 991 4.43 -33.08 -12.30
C GLY A 991 3.32 -34.06 -12.63
N GLU A 992 2.81 -34.73 -11.60
CA GLU A 992 1.64 -35.59 -11.72
C GLU A 992 0.36 -34.75 -11.85
N VAL A 993 -0.39 -35.00 -12.93
CA VAL A 993 -1.54 -34.21 -13.38
C VAL A 993 -2.78 -34.58 -12.56
N GLY A 994 -3.00 -33.86 -11.45
CA GLY A 994 -4.16 -34.04 -10.59
C GLY A 994 -5.47 -33.49 -11.20
N PRO A 995 -6.64 -33.82 -10.62
CA PRO A 995 -7.94 -33.40 -11.14
C PRO A 995 -8.09 -31.86 -11.19
N GLU A 996 -7.39 -31.13 -10.33
CA GLU A 996 -7.39 -29.66 -10.30
C GLU A 996 -6.84 -28.99 -11.56
N SER A 997 -6.23 -29.77 -12.46
CA SER A 997 -5.79 -29.36 -13.80
C SER A 997 -6.91 -29.34 -14.84
N ILE A 998 -8.06 -29.97 -14.56
CA ILE A 998 -9.24 -30.02 -15.44
C ILE A 998 -10.02 -28.72 -15.25
N ARG A 999 -9.60 -27.66 -15.93
CA ARG A 999 -10.12 -26.28 -15.75
C ARG A 999 -10.94 -25.80 -16.93
N PHE A 1000 -11.96 -24.99 -16.65
CA PHE A 1000 -12.80 -24.35 -17.67
C PHE A 1000 -13.46 -23.07 -17.17
N GLN A 1001 -13.88 -22.22 -18.10
CA GLN A 1001 -14.81 -21.12 -17.86
C GLN A 1001 -16.25 -21.63 -17.99
N ALA A 1002 -17.01 -21.67 -16.91
CA ALA A 1002 -18.47 -21.79 -17.01
C ALA A 1002 -19.05 -20.45 -17.47
N MET A 1003 -19.56 -20.42 -18.71
CA MET A 1003 -20.10 -19.23 -19.35
C MET A 1003 -21.20 -18.59 -18.49
N ARG A 1004 -21.08 -17.27 -18.28
CA ARG A 1004 -21.89 -16.44 -17.36
C ARG A 1004 -21.78 -16.73 -15.86
N VAL A 1005 -21.15 -17.83 -15.43
CA VAL A 1005 -21.04 -18.22 -14.01
C VAL A 1005 -19.69 -17.81 -13.39
N ALA A 1006 -18.63 -18.61 -13.60
CA ALA A 1006 -17.31 -18.43 -12.99
C ALA A 1006 -16.26 -19.34 -13.67
N TYR A 1007 -15.03 -19.29 -13.19
CA TYR A 1007 -14.00 -20.27 -13.54
C TYR A 1007 -14.05 -21.45 -12.55
N PHE A 1008 -13.89 -22.67 -13.05
CA PHE A 1008 -14.00 -23.91 -12.27
C PHE A 1008 -12.87 -24.89 -12.57
N ALA A 1009 -12.57 -25.72 -11.58
CA ALA A 1009 -11.70 -26.91 -11.69
C ALA A 1009 -12.36 -28.11 -11.03
N LEU A 1010 -11.96 -29.32 -11.42
CA LEU A 1010 -12.37 -30.55 -10.71
C LEU A 1010 -11.65 -30.64 -9.34
N ASP A 1011 -12.37 -31.04 -8.31
CA ASP A 1011 -11.86 -31.17 -6.95
C ASP A 1011 -11.30 -32.58 -6.66
N LEU A 1012 -10.43 -32.68 -5.64
CA LEU A 1012 -9.87 -33.96 -5.17
C LEU A 1012 -10.93 -34.95 -4.62
N ASP A 1013 -12.12 -34.48 -4.21
CA ASP A 1013 -13.23 -35.36 -3.78
C ASP A 1013 -14.01 -35.96 -4.97
N SER A 1014 -13.63 -35.66 -6.22
CA SER A 1014 -14.32 -36.17 -7.41
C SER A 1014 -13.94 -37.61 -7.72
N THR A 1015 -14.94 -38.43 -8.06
CA THR A 1015 -14.77 -39.81 -8.56
C THR A 1015 -15.31 -39.92 -10.00
N ASP A 1016 -15.23 -41.11 -10.61
CA ASP A 1016 -15.83 -41.33 -11.93
C ASP A 1016 -17.36 -41.27 -11.91
N ASP A 1017 -18.01 -41.71 -10.82
CA ASP A 1017 -19.46 -41.62 -10.63
C ASP A 1017 -19.93 -40.26 -10.10
N LYS A 1018 -19.04 -39.46 -9.51
CA LYS A 1018 -19.39 -38.18 -8.86
C LYS A 1018 -18.44 -37.05 -9.27
N ILE A 1019 -18.94 -36.14 -10.10
CA ILE A 1019 -18.26 -34.89 -10.46
C ILE A 1019 -18.36 -33.90 -9.28
N VAL A 1020 -17.22 -33.39 -8.82
CA VAL A 1020 -17.14 -32.34 -7.78
C VAL A 1020 -16.30 -31.17 -8.29
N LEU A 1021 -16.85 -29.96 -8.32
CA LEU A 1021 -16.25 -28.78 -8.95
C LEU A 1021 -16.00 -27.65 -7.95
N ASN A 1022 -14.75 -27.19 -7.85
CA ASN A 1022 -14.38 -25.98 -7.10
C ASN A 1022 -14.47 -24.74 -8.00
N ARG A 1023 -15.08 -23.66 -7.49
CA ARG A 1023 -14.94 -22.32 -8.10
C ARG A 1023 -13.51 -21.81 -7.87
N ILE A 1024 -12.78 -21.57 -8.96
CA ILE A 1024 -11.45 -20.93 -8.93
C ILE A 1024 -11.62 -19.45 -8.59
N VAL A 1025 -12.23 -18.67 -9.49
CA VAL A 1025 -12.48 -17.22 -9.36
C VAL A 1025 -13.77 -16.81 -10.11
N PRO A 1026 -14.49 -15.77 -9.67
CA PRO A 1026 -15.66 -15.24 -10.39
C PRO A 1026 -15.27 -14.55 -11.70
N LEU A 1027 -16.19 -14.45 -12.67
CA LEU A 1027 -15.96 -13.80 -13.98
C LEU A 1027 -15.66 -12.30 -13.89
N LYS A 1028 -16.10 -11.64 -12.82
CA LYS A 1028 -15.89 -10.23 -12.51
C LYS A 1028 -15.76 -10.06 -11.00
N GLU A 1029 -15.20 -8.93 -10.55
CA GLU A 1029 -15.30 -8.55 -9.14
C GLU A 1029 -16.78 -8.35 -8.76
N GLY A 1030 -17.13 -8.72 -7.52
CA GLY A 1030 -18.46 -8.49 -6.98
C GLY A 1030 -18.66 -7.01 -6.64
N LEU A 1031 -19.51 -6.31 -7.40
CA LEU A 1031 -20.10 -5.06 -6.92
C LEU A 1031 -20.77 -5.32 -5.57
N GLY A 1032 -20.39 -4.56 -4.54
CA GLY A 1032 -20.81 -4.73 -3.14
C GLY A 1032 -22.28 -4.41 -2.88
N LYS A 1033 -23.19 -5.11 -3.56
CA LYS A 1033 -24.61 -5.14 -3.23
C LYS A 1033 -24.83 -6.19 -2.15
N SER A 1034 -25.36 -5.76 -1.02
CA SER A 1034 -26.00 -6.65 -0.06
C SER A 1034 -26.98 -7.56 -0.81
N SER A 1035 -26.75 -8.87 -0.71
CA SER A 1035 -27.72 -9.85 -1.15
C SER A 1035 -28.84 -9.88 -0.12
N GLU A 1036 -29.83 -9.01 -0.28
CA GLU A 1036 -31.16 -9.26 0.25
C GLU A 1036 -31.63 -10.61 -0.30
N VAL A 1037 -31.53 -11.64 0.54
CA VAL A 1037 -32.17 -12.92 0.30
C VAL A 1037 -33.66 -12.68 0.45
N ILE A 1038 -34.30 -12.27 -0.66
CA ILE A 1038 -35.74 -12.33 -0.80
C ILE A 1038 -36.10 -13.81 -0.69
N LYS A 1039 -36.49 -14.22 0.52
CA LYS A 1039 -37.10 -15.53 0.76
C LYS A 1039 -38.42 -15.56 -0.01
N HIS A 1040 -38.47 -16.43 -1.00
CA HIS A 1040 -39.69 -16.98 -1.55
C HIS A 1040 -39.70 -18.46 -1.14
#